data_AF-A0ABC8V883-F1
#
_entry.id   AF-A0ABC8V883-F1
#
_cell.length_a   1.000
_cell.length_b   1.000
_cell.length_c   1.000
_cell.angle_alpha   90.00
_cell.angle_beta   90.00
_cell.angle_gamma   90.00
#
_symmetry.space_group_name_H-M   'P 1'
#
loop_
_entity.id
_entity.type
_entity.pdbx_description
1 polymer ?
#
loop_
_entity_poly.entity_id
_entity_poly.type
_entity_poly.pdbx_seq_one_letter_code
_entity_poly.pdbx_strand_id
1 'polypeptide(L)'
;MEDYPEELRTPPLSLVSIVGCPELHPLISAALSSQQPPMNTLALPDFAKASILARSGKARDPLAPPQAPAGILKKDWLLKHRTRVPAAVAALFRADQVSGDPAQWLQACSDLENLKSAIQGKNTKVVVVLVQAQASDELSEDVTVALRKRAEIDSKNLVVLVEHDETEWNRSLSKLKNVFAELCSAFYKEEGRRIKARIEKRNFSSVELSIRYCFKVAVYAEFRRDWPEALKFYEEGVRVLREMIGTSTRLPPTQRLVEIKAVAEQFHFKISTLLLHAGKVVEAIIWFRKHIRSYERVVGTPEVAFLHWEWFSRQFLVFGELIETTSTTVPDTLSPRFGTADNVLTEWEFQPAYYYQLAATYLREKRYAIECSSSVANLTTEVNGIPESVMPSVYVGQYVRLFEQGDTVSVLPLSDTEYTSYALSEAERFQDSYEIIALFRKAYESFQSLGATRMASACSRGMAIEYYAAGDFSNAKQLFDGVAGMYRQEGWTTLLWENLGYLRECSRKLDSLKDFISYSLEMAALPLFSGIGEENQENKIKSGPAGSPTISRRENIQQEVINVLERKQSPEGTDDGFNNAMEETTHLDIDQISPLRMVLIASVAFHDQSVKPGSPLLISVSLLSHLPSPVVVDQLEVQFNQPDCNFVICSTHEGSPPLDSNLHDQVVQATSLTLLTNKWMRLTHEIKSEWKARMFVCEGDNKQTPCDLLPC
;
A
#
# COMPACT_ATOMS: atom_id res chain seq x y z
N MET A 1 4.40 8.39 0.52
CA MET A 1 5.77 8.91 0.76
C MET A 1 5.76 10.07 1.75
N GLU A 2 4.63 10.76 1.90
CA GLU A 2 4.51 12.00 2.69
C GLU A 2 4.79 11.82 4.19
N ASP A 3 4.56 10.62 4.74
CA ASP A 3 4.83 10.28 6.14
C ASP A 3 6.32 10.27 6.51
N TYR A 4 7.22 10.26 5.52
CA TYR A 4 8.66 10.33 5.78
C TYR A 4 9.11 11.76 6.06
N PRO A 5 9.94 11.97 7.09
CA PRO A 5 10.58 13.26 7.32
C PRO A 5 11.28 13.77 6.07
N GLU A 6 11.14 15.07 5.78
CA GLU A 6 11.70 15.71 4.59
C GLU A 6 13.22 15.47 4.47
N GLU A 7 13.90 15.39 5.61
CA GLU A 7 15.33 15.16 5.68
C GLU A 7 15.78 13.80 5.13
N LEU A 8 14.88 12.82 5.04
CA LEU A 8 15.17 11.50 4.47
C LEU A 8 14.88 11.46 2.98
N ARG A 9 13.79 12.12 2.55
CA ARG A 9 13.33 12.20 1.16
C ARG A 9 14.25 13.00 0.25
N THR A 10 14.93 14.00 0.80
CA THR A 10 15.80 14.90 0.04
C THR A 10 17.28 14.59 0.30
N PRO A 11 18.18 14.77 -0.69
CA PRO A 11 19.60 14.59 -0.47
C PRO A 11 20.12 15.59 0.57
N PRO A 12 21.06 15.18 1.45
CA PRO A 12 21.61 16.08 2.45
C PRO A 12 22.48 17.18 1.79
N LEU A 13 22.18 18.44 2.11
CA LEU A 13 22.94 19.60 1.65
C LEU A 13 23.85 20.12 2.75
N SER A 14 25.08 20.48 2.39
CA SER A 14 26.05 21.07 3.33
C SER A 14 25.48 22.33 3.99
N LEU A 15 25.67 22.44 5.30
CA LEU A 15 25.27 23.63 6.05
C LEU A 15 26.52 24.46 6.37
N VAL A 16 26.52 25.73 5.97
CA VAL A 16 27.51 26.72 6.36
C VAL A 16 26.87 27.80 7.21
N SER A 17 27.63 28.42 8.10
CA SER A 17 27.15 29.58 8.87
C SER A 17 27.98 30.81 8.52
N ILE A 18 27.31 31.95 8.39
CA ILE A 18 27.94 33.26 8.19
C ILE A 18 27.61 34.14 9.39
N VAL A 19 28.62 34.77 9.98
CA VAL A 19 28.50 35.54 11.22
C VAL A 19 29.10 36.93 11.01
N GLY A 20 28.36 37.98 11.34
CA GLY A 20 28.76 39.38 11.11
C GLY A 20 28.45 39.88 9.69
N CYS A 21 28.46 41.20 9.50
CA CYS A 21 28.12 41.88 8.23
C CYS A 21 26.75 41.45 7.64
N PRO A 22 25.62 41.65 8.36
CA PRO A 22 24.29 41.17 7.95
C PRO A 22 23.84 41.66 6.57
N GLU A 23 24.30 42.82 6.14
CA GLU A 23 24.04 43.42 4.83
C GLU A 23 24.46 42.51 3.65
N LEU A 24 25.49 41.69 3.83
CA LEU A 24 25.99 40.78 2.79
C LEU A 24 25.32 39.40 2.82
N HIS A 25 24.56 39.09 3.87
CA HIS A 25 23.98 37.74 4.04
C HIS A 25 23.07 37.32 2.89
N PRO A 26 22.16 38.17 2.37
CA PRO A 26 21.31 37.79 1.25
C PRO A 26 22.11 37.46 -0.01
N LEU A 27 23.14 38.26 -0.33
CA LEU A 27 23.97 38.09 -1.53
C LEU A 27 24.81 36.80 -1.45
N ILE A 28 25.48 36.58 -0.30
CA ILE A 28 26.29 35.37 -0.08
C ILE A 28 25.40 34.13 -0.05
N SER A 29 24.25 34.19 0.63
CA SER A 29 23.32 33.06 0.71
C SER A 29 22.74 32.70 -0.66
N ALA A 30 22.36 33.71 -1.47
CA ALA A 30 21.88 33.50 -2.83
C ALA A 30 22.96 32.80 -3.68
N ALA A 31 24.20 33.27 -3.58
CA ALA A 31 25.31 32.70 -4.33
C ALA A 31 25.66 31.26 -3.92
N LEU A 32 25.55 30.91 -2.63
CA LEU A 32 25.75 29.55 -2.13
C LEU A 32 24.60 28.61 -2.50
N SER A 33 23.37 29.13 -2.52
CA SER A 33 22.20 28.37 -2.96
C SER A 33 22.21 28.10 -4.47
N SER A 34 22.82 28.98 -5.26
CA SER A 34 22.95 28.83 -6.72
C SER A 34 24.11 27.93 -7.15
N GLN A 35 24.98 27.52 -6.23
CA GLN A 35 26.09 26.62 -6.52
C GLN A 35 25.57 25.19 -6.78
N GLN A 36 26.37 24.38 -7.48
CA GLN A 36 26.13 22.93 -7.60
C GLN A 36 27.28 22.16 -6.96
N PRO A 37 27.10 21.41 -5.84
CA PRO A 37 25.89 21.33 -5.00
C PRO A 37 25.43 22.67 -4.42
N PRO A 38 24.12 22.85 -4.19
CA PRO A 38 23.63 23.96 -3.38
C PRO A 38 24.04 23.75 -1.92
N MET A 39 24.31 24.85 -1.22
CA MET A 39 24.62 24.85 0.21
C MET A 39 23.59 25.64 0.99
N ASN A 40 23.17 25.11 2.13
CA ASN A 40 22.30 25.80 3.07
C ASN A 40 23.12 26.76 3.92
N THR A 41 22.56 27.94 4.19
CA THR A 41 23.25 29.00 4.94
C THR A 41 22.50 29.33 6.22
N LEU A 42 23.20 29.29 7.35
CA LEU A 42 22.73 29.77 8.65
C LEU A 42 23.32 31.17 8.91
N ALA A 43 22.54 32.20 8.61
CA ALA A 43 22.90 33.59 8.78
C ALA A 43 22.72 34.06 10.23
N LEU A 44 23.81 34.45 10.88
CA LEU A 44 23.83 34.99 12.24
C LEU A 44 24.25 36.47 12.17
N PRO A 45 23.35 37.44 12.42
CA PRO A 45 23.64 38.86 12.21
C PRO A 45 24.72 39.40 13.13
N ASP A 46 24.95 38.76 14.28
CA ASP A 46 25.88 39.20 15.31
C ASP A 46 26.62 37.99 15.92
N PHE A 47 27.89 38.20 16.28
CA PHE A 47 28.75 37.24 16.99
C PHE A 47 28.16 36.84 18.35
N ALA A 48 27.38 37.69 19.02
CA ALA A 48 26.67 37.31 20.25
C ALA A 48 25.69 36.13 20.04
N LYS A 49 25.12 36.00 18.83
CA LYS A 49 24.22 34.88 18.47
C LYS A 49 24.97 33.60 18.10
N ALA A 50 26.31 33.62 18.05
CA ALA A 50 27.11 32.42 17.83
C ALA A 50 26.93 31.36 18.93
N SER A 51 26.39 31.72 20.10
CA SER A 51 26.01 30.79 21.16
C SER A 51 25.01 29.71 20.71
N ILE A 52 24.20 29.96 19.67
CA ILE A 52 23.32 28.95 19.03
C ILE A 52 24.15 27.79 18.46
N LEU A 53 25.38 28.05 18.04
CA LEU A 53 26.34 27.06 17.55
C LEU A 53 27.00 26.26 18.67
N ALA A 54 26.79 26.60 19.94
CA ALA A 54 27.34 25.85 21.06
C ALA A 54 26.76 24.44 21.17
N ARG A 55 27.47 23.55 21.86
CA ARG A 55 26.91 22.25 22.25
C ARG A 55 25.92 22.44 23.40
N SER A 56 24.63 22.25 23.13
CA SER A 56 23.67 21.87 24.18
C SER A 56 23.95 20.42 24.59
N GLY A 57 24.92 20.20 25.49
CA GLY A 57 25.18 18.90 26.09
C GLY A 57 25.02 18.99 27.59
N LYS A 58 24.10 18.22 28.17
CA LYS A 58 24.13 17.94 29.62
C LYS A 58 25.51 17.38 29.95
N ALA A 59 26.20 17.99 30.92
CA ALA A 59 27.42 17.42 31.49
C ALA A 59 27.08 16.00 31.96
N ARG A 60 27.74 15.01 31.37
CA ARG A 60 27.54 13.61 31.75
C ARG A 60 28.38 13.41 33.01
N ASP A 61 27.73 13.07 34.12
CA ASP A 61 28.42 12.73 35.36
C ASP A 61 29.43 11.59 35.08
N PRO A 62 30.74 11.81 35.27
CA PRO A 62 31.77 10.80 35.04
C PRO A 62 31.62 9.54 35.91
N LEU A 63 30.86 9.63 37.01
CA LEU A 63 30.62 8.54 37.95
C LEU A 63 29.36 7.74 37.64
N ALA A 64 28.52 8.20 36.71
CA ALA A 64 27.31 7.46 36.33
C ALA A 64 27.69 6.19 35.55
N PRO A 65 27.17 5.00 35.93
CA PRO A 65 27.47 3.76 35.23
C PRO A 65 27.07 3.86 33.74
N PRO A 66 27.75 3.12 32.83
CA PRO A 66 27.42 3.10 31.42
C PRO A 66 25.98 2.63 31.23
N GLN A 67 25.06 3.57 31.03
CA GLN A 67 23.67 3.22 30.71
C GLN A 67 23.62 2.55 29.35
N ALA A 68 22.89 1.43 29.26
CA ALA A 68 22.54 0.81 27.99
C ALA A 68 21.87 1.87 27.07
N PRO A 69 22.10 1.80 25.75
CA PRO A 69 21.47 2.75 24.83
C PRO A 69 19.94 2.64 24.92
N ALA A 70 19.27 3.75 25.19
CA ALA A 70 17.80 3.78 25.30
C ALA A 70 17.05 3.48 23.99
N GLY A 71 17.73 3.49 22.83
CA GLY A 71 17.17 3.17 21.52
C GLY A 71 18.25 3.08 20.44
N ILE A 72 17.88 2.81 19.19
CA ILE A 72 18.80 2.61 18.06
C ILE A 72 19.11 3.94 17.36
N LEU A 73 18.13 4.59 16.72
CA LEU A 73 18.33 5.87 16.01
C LEU A 73 17.52 6.99 16.65
N LYS A 74 18.13 8.17 16.80
CA LYS A 74 17.41 9.38 17.24
C LYS A 74 16.76 10.06 16.04
N LYS A 75 15.48 10.40 16.16
CA LYS A 75 14.67 11.04 15.09
C LYS A 75 15.26 12.37 14.64
N ASP A 76 15.66 13.21 15.59
CA ASP A 76 16.14 14.58 15.35
C ASP A 76 17.58 14.65 14.83
N TRP A 77 18.31 13.53 14.78
CA TRP A 77 19.75 13.56 14.50
C TRP A 77 20.04 14.08 13.09
N LEU A 78 19.33 13.59 12.08
CA LEU A 78 19.55 13.99 10.68
C LEU A 78 19.11 15.44 10.45
N LEU A 79 17.92 15.81 10.91
CA LEU A 79 17.42 17.19 10.88
C LEU A 79 18.41 18.17 11.52
N LYS A 80 18.94 17.82 12.70
CA LYS A 80 19.94 18.63 13.40
C LYS A 80 21.21 18.84 12.57
N HIS A 81 21.71 17.83 11.86
CA HIS A 81 22.92 17.96 11.04
C HIS A 81 22.68 18.70 9.72
N ARG A 82 21.43 18.81 9.28
CA ARG A 82 21.03 19.59 8.11
C ARG A 82 20.71 21.06 8.41
N THR A 83 20.31 21.38 9.64
CA THR A 83 19.75 22.71 9.98
C THR A 83 20.47 23.45 11.11
N ARG A 84 21.20 22.76 12.00
CA ARG A 84 21.77 23.36 13.23
C ARG A 84 23.26 23.14 13.43
N VAL A 85 23.89 22.21 12.72
CA VAL A 85 25.32 21.91 12.87
C VAL A 85 26.05 22.26 11.58
N PRO A 86 26.62 23.48 11.48
CA PRO A 86 27.36 23.87 10.29
C PRO A 86 28.69 23.13 10.19
N ALA A 87 29.04 22.72 8.96
CA ALA A 87 30.32 22.11 8.62
C ALA A 87 31.46 23.13 8.59
N ALA A 88 31.16 24.35 8.13
CA ALA A 88 32.07 25.49 8.12
C ALA A 88 31.36 26.76 8.61
N VAL A 89 32.10 27.65 9.28
CA VAL A 89 31.63 28.93 9.77
C VAL A 89 32.54 30.03 9.23
N ALA A 90 31.96 31.04 8.59
CA ALA A 90 32.66 32.25 8.19
C ALA A 90 32.43 33.38 9.19
N ALA A 91 33.51 33.94 9.71
CA ALA A 91 33.51 35.20 10.44
C ALA A 91 33.75 36.34 9.46
N LEU A 92 32.77 37.21 9.26
CA LEU A 92 32.85 38.36 8.38
C LEU A 92 33.23 39.59 9.19
N PHE A 93 34.35 40.23 8.84
CA PHE A 93 34.79 41.49 9.41
C PHE A 93 34.93 42.52 8.29
N ARG A 94 34.48 43.76 8.53
CA ARG A 94 34.76 44.86 7.62
C ARG A 94 36.21 45.32 7.79
N ALA A 95 36.83 45.80 6.71
CA ALA A 95 38.24 46.19 6.71
C ALA A 95 38.55 47.23 7.81
N ASP A 96 37.67 48.21 8.01
CA ASP A 96 37.74 49.25 9.05
C ASP A 96 37.75 48.70 10.48
N GLN A 97 37.04 47.61 10.75
CA GLN A 97 37.02 46.96 12.08
C GLN A 97 38.35 46.30 12.44
N VAL A 98 39.17 46.00 11.43
CA VAL A 98 40.40 45.24 11.56
C VAL A 98 41.64 46.12 11.37
N SER A 99 41.56 47.18 10.56
CA SER A 99 42.63 48.18 10.36
C SER A 99 42.44 49.48 11.14
N GLY A 100 41.30 49.64 11.82
CA GLY A 100 40.95 50.83 12.61
C GLY A 100 41.62 50.88 13.99
N ASP A 101 40.93 51.49 14.95
CA ASP A 101 41.48 51.75 16.29
C ASP A 101 41.84 50.46 17.05
N PRO A 102 42.84 50.48 17.95
CA PRO A 102 43.23 49.30 18.74
C PRO A 102 42.07 48.63 19.50
N ALA A 103 41.06 49.40 19.89
CA ALA A 103 39.85 48.90 20.55
C ALA A 103 38.97 48.05 19.60
N GLN A 104 38.84 48.43 18.33
CA GLN A 104 38.09 47.68 17.33
C GLN A 104 38.80 46.37 16.98
N TRP A 105 40.13 46.41 16.85
CA TRP A 105 40.95 45.21 16.68
C TRP A 105 40.81 44.23 17.87
N LEU A 106 40.82 44.74 19.10
CA LEU A 106 40.60 43.91 20.30
C LEU A 106 39.21 43.27 20.31
N GLN A 107 38.17 44.01 19.90
CA GLN A 107 36.80 43.48 19.79
C GLN A 107 36.72 42.37 18.75
N ALA A 108 37.27 42.57 17.54
CA ALA A 108 37.30 41.55 16.48
C ALA A 108 38.06 40.28 16.93
N CYS A 109 39.15 40.44 17.69
CA CYS A 109 39.85 39.32 18.30
C CYS A 109 38.98 38.57 19.33
N SER A 110 38.25 39.30 20.18
CA SER A 110 37.35 38.71 21.17
C SER A 110 36.19 37.96 20.51
N ASP A 111 35.58 38.52 19.47
CA ASP A 111 34.48 37.91 18.73
C ASP A 111 34.91 36.62 18.03
N LEU A 112 36.13 36.62 17.46
CA LEU A 112 36.73 35.43 16.87
C LEU A 112 37.00 34.34 17.92
N GLU A 113 37.49 34.70 19.11
CA GLU A 113 37.69 33.76 20.22
C GLU A 113 36.36 33.20 20.76
N ASN A 114 35.34 34.06 20.90
CA ASN A 114 33.99 33.65 21.30
C ASN A 114 33.39 32.67 20.28
N LEU A 115 33.58 32.94 18.98
CA LEU A 115 33.16 32.03 17.92
C LEU A 115 33.88 30.68 17.99
N LYS A 116 35.21 30.70 18.18
CA LYS A 116 36.03 29.48 18.36
C LYS A 116 35.58 28.67 19.58
N SER A 117 35.26 29.34 20.69
CA SER A 117 34.72 28.72 21.90
C SER A 117 33.36 28.08 21.64
N ALA A 118 32.46 28.77 20.93
CA ALA A 118 31.14 28.24 20.60
C ALA A 118 31.21 26.96 19.73
N ILE A 119 32.15 26.88 18.79
CA ILE A 119 32.31 25.70 17.92
C ILE A 119 33.21 24.60 18.51
N GLN A 120 33.78 24.81 19.69
CA GLN A 120 34.75 23.91 20.30
C GLN A 120 34.15 22.51 20.48
N GLY A 121 34.88 21.49 20.00
CA GLY A 121 34.47 20.08 20.09
C GLY A 121 33.48 19.60 19.01
N LYS A 122 33.06 20.45 18.05
CA LYS A 122 32.25 20.04 16.89
C LYS A 122 33.06 19.73 15.62
N ASN A 123 34.39 19.97 15.61
CA ASN A 123 35.29 19.87 14.44
C ASN A 123 34.87 20.76 13.25
N THR A 124 33.94 21.69 13.46
CA THR A 124 33.51 22.70 12.49
C THR A 124 34.71 23.52 12.03
N LYS A 125 34.82 23.75 10.72
CA LYS A 125 35.94 24.49 10.13
C LYS A 125 35.67 26.00 10.15
N VAL A 126 36.73 26.81 10.25
CA VAL A 126 36.63 28.27 10.32
C VAL A 126 37.19 28.89 9.04
N VAL A 127 36.46 29.88 8.52
CA VAL A 127 36.86 30.78 7.43
C VAL A 127 36.81 32.20 7.98
N VAL A 128 37.80 33.02 7.65
CA VAL A 128 37.75 34.45 7.95
C VAL A 128 37.55 35.19 6.64
N VAL A 129 36.52 36.04 6.60
CA VAL A 129 36.15 36.82 5.43
C VAL A 129 36.33 38.28 5.75
N LEU A 130 37.14 38.97 4.95
CA LEU A 130 37.39 40.40 5.07
C LEU A 130 36.61 41.13 4.00
N VAL A 131 35.80 42.11 4.39
CA VAL A 131 34.97 42.90 3.48
C VAL A 131 35.65 44.25 3.24
N GLN A 132 36.05 44.50 1.99
CA GLN A 132 36.62 45.76 1.53
C GLN A 132 35.62 46.51 0.65
N ALA A 133 35.61 47.84 0.76
CA ALA A 133 34.77 48.68 -0.09
C ALA A 133 35.32 48.73 -1.52
N GLN A 134 36.63 49.01 -1.67
CA GLN A 134 37.31 49.04 -2.97
C GLN A 134 38.55 48.14 -2.99
N ALA A 135 38.95 47.67 -4.17
CA ALA A 135 40.16 46.85 -4.34
C ALA A 135 41.45 47.58 -3.94
N SER A 136 41.44 48.92 -3.91
CA SER A 136 42.56 49.74 -3.45
C SER A 136 42.73 49.80 -1.92
N ASP A 137 41.73 49.34 -1.15
CA ASP A 137 41.80 49.26 0.33
C ASP A 137 42.60 48.03 0.77
N GLU A 138 43.77 47.80 0.17
CA GLU A 138 44.64 46.67 0.52
C GLU A 138 45.03 46.74 2.00
N LEU A 139 44.57 45.75 2.76
CA LEU A 139 44.96 45.59 4.15
C LEU A 139 46.43 45.19 4.24
N SER A 140 47.17 45.76 5.20
CA SER A 140 48.57 45.38 5.45
C SER A 140 48.69 43.87 5.64
N GLU A 141 49.73 43.27 5.04
CA GLU A 141 50.00 41.83 5.18
C GLU A 141 50.10 41.42 6.65
N ASP A 142 50.62 42.28 7.52
CA ASP A 142 50.76 42.03 8.96
C ASP A 142 49.41 41.76 9.64
N VAL A 143 48.37 42.51 9.26
CA VAL A 143 47.01 42.37 9.81
C VAL A 143 46.41 41.03 9.38
N THR A 144 46.58 40.66 8.11
CA THR A 144 46.12 39.36 7.61
C THR A 144 46.88 38.19 8.24
N VAL A 145 48.18 38.35 8.54
CA VAL A 145 48.99 37.34 9.24
C VAL A 145 48.53 37.21 10.69
N ALA A 146 48.26 38.34 11.36
CA ALA A 146 47.79 38.36 12.74
C ALA A 146 46.42 37.67 12.89
N LEU A 147 45.46 37.98 12.02
CA LEU A 147 44.15 37.30 12.00
C LEU A 147 44.29 35.80 11.72
N ARG A 148 45.12 35.40 10.76
CA ARG A 148 45.36 33.98 10.45
C ARG A 148 45.92 33.22 11.65
N LYS A 149 46.94 33.80 12.31
CA LYS A 149 47.55 33.22 13.51
C LYS A 149 46.54 33.11 14.66
N ARG A 150 45.69 34.12 14.86
CA ARG A 150 44.67 34.13 15.93
C ARG A 150 43.52 33.15 15.66
N ALA A 151 43.09 33.06 14.40
CA ALA A 151 42.05 32.14 13.96
C ALA A 151 42.54 30.68 13.88
N GLU A 152 43.85 30.44 13.88
CA GLU A 152 44.48 29.12 13.63
C GLU A 152 44.06 28.53 12.27
N ILE A 153 44.03 29.38 11.24
CA ILE A 153 43.62 29.00 9.89
C ILE A 153 44.77 29.07 8.88
N ASP A 154 44.69 28.26 7.84
CA ASP A 154 45.57 28.34 6.68
C ASP A 154 45.29 29.61 5.88
N SER A 155 46.33 30.12 5.19
CA SER A 155 46.24 31.18 4.18
C SER A 155 45.07 31.06 3.21
N LYS A 156 44.71 29.84 2.79
CA LYS A 156 43.61 29.61 1.84
C LYS A 156 42.20 29.83 2.43
N ASN A 157 42.08 29.80 3.75
CA ASN A 157 40.80 29.97 4.47
C ASN A 157 40.53 31.43 4.87
N LEU A 158 41.41 32.35 4.46
CA LEU A 158 41.17 33.78 4.54
C LEU A 158 40.77 34.28 3.14
N VAL A 159 39.57 34.84 3.02
CA VAL A 159 39.01 35.34 1.75
C VAL A 159 38.69 36.81 1.87
N VAL A 160 39.05 37.59 0.86
CA VAL A 160 38.76 39.02 0.80
C VAL A 160 37.63 39.25 -0.21
N LEU A 161 36.51 39.82 0.23
CA LEU A 161 35.37 40.21 -0.60
C LEU A 161 35.44 41.71 -0.88
N VAL A 162 35.38 42.09 -2.16
CA VAL A 162 35.39 43.50 -2.61
C VAL A 162 33.97 43.88 -3.02
N GLU A 163 33.36 44.87 -2.36
CA GLU A 163 31.94 45.19 -2.47
C GLU A 163 31.58 46.03 -3.71
N HIS A 164 32.37 47.05 -4.06
CA HIS A 164 32.02 48.01 -5.12
C HIS A 164 32.55 47.69 -6.52
N ASP A 165 33.16 46.52 -6.73
CA ASP A 165 33.59 46.04 -8.05
C ASP A 165 32.90 44.71 -8.37
N GLU A 166 31.97 44.71 -9.33
CA GLU A 166 31.21 43.51 -9.69
C GLU A 166 32.10 42.36 -10.18
N THR A 167 33.20 42.66 -10.86
CA THR A 167 34.10 41.63 -11.42
C THR A 167 34.92 40.96 -10.33
N GLU A 168 35.48 41.74 -9.41
CA GLU A 168 36.20 41.24 -8.25
C GLU A 168 35.27 40.60 -7.21
N TRP A 169 34.06 41.15 -7.00
CA TRP A 169 33.03 40.55 -6.17
C TRP A 169 32.71 39.13 -6.64
N ASN A 170 32.41 38.95 -7.92
CA ASN A 170 32.09 37.64 -8.48
C ASN A 170 33.27 36.66 -8.41
N ARG A 171 34.51 37.15 -8.59
CA ARG A 171 35.72 36.35 -8.44
C ARG A 171 35.93 35.90 -6.99
N SER A 172 35.85 36.82 -6.04
CA SER A 172 36.04 36.54 -4.61
C SER A 172 34.92 35.67 -4.05
N LEU A 173 33.69 35.85 -4.51
CA LEU A 173 32.56 35.01 -4.15
C LEU A 173 32.72 33.59 -4.70
N SER A 174 33.24 33.44 -5.92
CA SER A 174 33.59 32.13 -6.48
C SER A 174 34.71 31.45 -5.69
N LYS A 175 35.72 32.20 -5.24
CA LYS A 175 36.76 31.70 -4.34
C LYS A 175 36.16 31.24 -3.00
N LEU A 176 35.26 32.02 -2.41
CA LEU A 176 34.56 31.68 -1.16
C LEU A 176 33.75 30.38 -1.31
N LYS A 177 33.00 30.23 -2.41
CA LYS A 177 32.27 29.00 -2.77
C LYS A 177 33.16 27.77 -2.79
N ASN A 178 34.35 27.88 -3.39
CA ASN A 178 35.32 26.78 -3.47
C ASN A 178 35.91 26.44 -2.10
N VAL A 179 36.29 27.45 -1.31
CA VAL A 179 36.79 27.26 0.06
C VAL A 179 35.74 26.56 0.93
N PHE A 180 34.48 26.99 0.87
CA PHE A 180 33.41 26.32 1.60
C PHE A 180 33.20 24.87 1.15
N ALA A 181 33.22 24.59 -0.15
CA ALA A 181 33.07 23.24 -0.67
C ALA A 181 34.19 22.32 -0.16
N GLU A 182 35.44 22.78 -0.18
CA GLU A 182 36.58 22.04 0.37
C GLU A 182 36.44 21.77 1.87
N LEU A 183 36.11 22.79 2.66
CA LEU A 183 36.01 22.68 4.11
C LEU A 183 34.83 21.82 4.54
N CYS A 184 33.69 21.92 3.86
CA CYS A 184 32.54 21.05 4.11
C CYS A 184 32.90 19.59 3.81
N SER A 185 33.52 19.31 2.66
CA SER A 185 33.98 17.97 2.30
C SER A 185 34.96 17.40 3.33
N ALA A 186 35.93 18.21 3.78
CA ALA A 186 36.89 17.83 4.81
C ALA A 186 36.23 17.52 6.16
N PHE A 187 35.27 18.35 6.59
CA PHE A 187 34.47 18.16 7.81
C PHE A 187 33.76 16.81 7.81
N TYR A 188 32.96 16.54 6.78
CA TYR A 188 32.19 15.29 6.70
C TYR A 188 33.09 14.06 6.55
N LYS A 189 34.22 14.19 5.85
CA LYS A 189 35.23 13.12 5.73
C LYS A 189 35.83 12.76 7.09
N GLU A 190 36.13 13.76 7.90
CA GLU A 190 36.76 13.58 9.20
C GLU A 190 35.80 13.04 10.27
N GLU A 191 34.57 13.56 10.33
CA GLU A 191 33.53 13.01 11.20
C GLU A 191 33.13 11.59 10.78
N GLY A 192 33.00 11.32 9.47
CA GLY A 192 32.79 9.98 8.94
C GLY A 192 33.90 9.00 9.35
N ARG A 193 35.17 9.38 9.17
CA ARG A 193 36.33 8.57 9.56
C ARG A 193 36.37 8.28 11.06
N ARG A 194 36.07 9.29 11.89
CA ARG A 194 36.05 9.15 13.35
C ARG A 194 35.03 8.12 13.81
N ILE A 195 33.83 8.13 13.24
CA ILE A 195 32.78 7.17 13.57
C ILE A 195 33.11 5.80 12.98
N LYS A 196 33.56 5.74 11.73
CA LYS A 196 33.97 4.50 11.04
C LYS A 196 35.06 3.75 11.81
N ALA A 197 36.07 4.45 12.34
CA ALA A 197 37.11 3.85 13.17
C ALA A 197 36.56 3.16 14.44
N ARG A 198 35.41 3.60 14.97
CA ARG A 198 34.75 2.92 16.11
C ARG A 198 34.09 1.61 15.69
N ILE A 199 33.57 1.54 14.48
CA ILE A 199 32.99 0.32 13.91
C ILE A 199 34.10 -0.71 13.66
N GLU A 200 35.17 -0.30 12.98
CA GLU A 200 36.31 -1.16 12.62
C GLU A 200 37.02 -1.72 13.86
N LYS A 201 37.22 -0.89 14.89
CA LYS A 201 37.81 -1.30 16.17
C LYS A 201 36.83 -2.05 17.08
N ARG A 202 35.58 -2.25 16.66
CA ARG A 202 34.47 -2.79 17.47
C ARG A 202 34.35 -2.11 18.84
N ASN A 203 34.64 -0.81 18.88
CA ASN A 203 34.66 -0.03 20.12
C ASN A 203 33.28 0.58 20.40
N PHE A 204 32.33 -0.29 20.73
CA PHE A 204 30.97 0.07 21.13
C PHE A 204 30.45 -0.91 22.17
N SER A 205 29.66 -0.40 23.12
CA SER A 205 29.14 -1.18 24.25
C SER A 205 27.93 -2.05 23.91
N SER A 206 27.37 -1.93 22.70
CA SER A 206 26.07 -2.51 22.34
C SER A 206 25.86 -2.55 20.82
N VAL A 207 25.11 -3.52 20.30
CA VAL A 207 24.85 -3.70 18.85
C VAL A 207 24.09 -2.49 18.26
N GLU A 208 23.20 -1.87 19.03
CA GLU A 208 22.42 -0.69 18.64
C GLU A 208 23.31 0.50 18.26
N LEU A 209 24.44 0.65 18.96
CA LEU A 209 25.42 1.69 18.65
C LEU A 209 26.15 1.39 17.35
N SER A 210 26.41 0.11 17.05
CA SER A 210 26.98 -0.29 15.76
C SER A 210 26.06 0.08 14.60
N ILE A 211 24.77 -0.27 14.69
CA ILE A 211 23.74 0.09 13.70
C ILE A 211 23.67 1.62 13.54
N ARG A 212 23.61 2.35 14.66
CA ARG A 212 23.62 3.82 14.66
C ARG A 212 24.85 4.39 13.97
N TYR A 213 26.03 3.81 14.21
CA TYR A 213 27.27 4.28 13.59
C TYR A 213 27.28 4.01 12.08
N CYS A 214 26.78 2.85 11.64
CA CYS A 214 26.62 2.56 10.21
C CYS A 214 25.74 3.61 9.52
N PHE A 215 24.58 3.93 10.10
CA PHE A 215 23.70 4.98 9.58
C PHE A 215 24.42 6.34 9.46
N LYS A 216 25.15 6.75 10.51
CA LYS A 216 25.85 8.04 10.52
C LYS A 216 26.98 8.12 9.49
N VAL A 217 27.78 7.05 9.37
CA VAL A 217 28.86 6.99 8.37
C VAL A 217 28.27 7.07 6.96
N ALA A 218 27.17 6.37 6.70
CA ALA A 218 26.48 6.41 5.42
C ALA A 218 25.94 7.81 5.09
N VAL A 219 25.27 8.48 6.03
CA VAL A 219 24.81 9.88 5.86
C VAL A 219 25.99 10.82 5.58
N TYR A 220 27.11 10.70 6.30
CA TYR A 220 28.29 11.53 6.03
C TYR A 220 28.95 11.24 4.68
N ALA A 221 28.82 10.02 4.16
CA ALA A 221 29.19 9.70 2.79
C ALA A 221 28.24 10.37 1.78
N GLU A 222 26.92 10.41 2.05
CA GLU A 222 25.97 11.15 1.21
C GLU A 222 26.24 12.66 1.15
N PHE A 223 26.56 13.31 2.28
CA PHE A 223 26.98 14.72 2.29
C PHE A 223 28.19 14.97 1.38
N ARG A 224 29.06 13.97 1.21
CA ARG A 224 30.22 14.01 0.30
C ARG A 224 29.90 13.51 -1.10
N ARG A 225 28.67 13.06 -1.37
CA ARG A 225 28.25 12.39 -2.62
C ARG A 225 29.08 11.15 -2.93
N ASP A 226 29.59 10.49 -1.90
CA ASP A 226 30.30 9.21 -1.97
C ASP A 226 29.28 8.07 -1.91
N TRP A 227 28.51 7.92 -2.99
CA TRP A 227 27.39 6.97 -3.07
C TRP A 227 27.79 5.52 -2.80
N PRO A 228 28.95 5.00 -3.29
CA PRO A 228 29.37 3.64 -2.99
C PRO A 228 29.65 3.42 -1.51
N GLU A 229 30.30 4.36 -0.82
CA GLU A 229 30.53 4.24 0.63
C GLU A 229 29.20 4.36 1.41
N ALA A 230 28.30 5.25 0.99
CA ALA A 230 26.97 5.38 1.59
C ALA A 230 26.19 4.06 1.52
N LEU A 231 26.06 3.48 0.32
CA LEU A 231 25.39 2.20 0.10
C LEU A 231 26.00 1.08 0.94
N LYS A 232 27.33 0.95 0.94
CA LYS A 232 28.06 -0.07 1.72
C LYS A 232 27.68 -0.02 3.21
N PHE A 233 27.68 1.16 3.81
CA PHE A 233 27.38 1.29 5.24
C PHE A 233 25.89 1.19 5.55
N TYR A 234 25.01 1.59 4.62
CA TYR A 234 23.59 1.31 4.79
C TYR A 234 23.30 -0.19 4.75
N GLU A 235 23.83 -0.92 3.77
CA GLU A 235 23.66 -2.37 3.68
C GLU A 235 24.21 -3.12 4.90
N GLU A 236 25.39 -2.69 5.39
CA GLU A 236 26.00 -3.21 6.60
C GLU A 236 25.11 -2.96 7.83
N GLY A 237 24.53 -1.78 7.96
CA GLY A 237 23.58 -1.46 9.04
C GLY A 237 22.36 -2.38 9.04
N VAL A 238 21.78 -2.63 7.85
CA VAL A 238 20.66 -3.59 7.72
C VAL A 238 21.11 -5.02 8.04
N ARG A 239 22.32 -5.42 7.64
CA ARG A 239 22.87 -6.74 7.97
C ARG A 239 22.95 -6.95 9.48
N VAL A 240 23.57 -6.01 10.21
CA VAL A 240 23.69 -6.08 11.67
C VAL A 240 22.31 -6.04 12.34
N LEU A 241 21.37 -5.25 11.81
CA LEU A 241 20.01 -5.18 12.34
C LEU A 241 19.23 -6.49 12.16
N ARG A 242 19.43 -7.21 11.04
CA ARG A 242 18.87 -8.56 10.85
C ARG A 242 19.49 -9.59 11.80
N GLU A 243 20.81 -9.55 11.99
CA GLU A 243 21.51 -10.43 12.94
C GLU A 243 20.95 -10.27 14.35
N MET A 244 20.62 -9.05 14.76
CA MET A 244 19.98 -8.77 16.06
C MET A 244 18.62 -9.48 16.23
N ILE A 245 17.84 -9.66 15.16
CA ILE A 245 16.58 -10.45 15.20
C ILE A 245 16.90 -11.94 15.23
N GLY A 246 17.85 -12.40 14.41
CA GLY A 246 18.16 -13.82 14.22
C GLY A 246 19.01 -14.47 15.32
N THR A 247 19.53 -13.71 16.27
CA THR A 247 20.40 -14.24 17.36
C THR A 247 19.60 -15.02 18.43
N SER A 248 18.28 -14.83 18.49
CA SER A 248 17.40 -15.44 19.50
C SER A 248 16.33 -16.31 18.84
N THR A 249 15.98 -17.42 19.49
CA THR A 249 14.84 -18.28 19.08
C THR A 249 13.48 -17.64 19.36
N ARG A 250 13.44 -16.63 20.24
CA ARG A 250 12.25 -15.82 20.54
C ARG A 250 12.40 -14.41 19.96
N LEU A 251 11.34 -13.91 19.34
CA LEU A 251 11.28 -12.54 18.87
C LEU A 251 11.39 -11.54 20.04
N PRO A 252 11.93 -10.33 19.81
CA PRO A 252 11.94 -9.26 20.81
C PRO A 252 10.53 -8.84 21.24
N PRO A 253 10.40 -8.11 22.37
CA PRO A 253 9.14 -7.47 22.77
C PRO A 253 8.55 -6.61 21.64
N THR A 254 7.23 -6.44 21.63
CA THR A 254 6.46 -5.77 20.58
C THR A 254 7.01 -4.40 20.25
N GLN A 255 7.15 -3.51 21.23
CA GLN A 255 7.64 -2.15 20.97
C GLN A 255 9.08 -2.16 20.42
N ARG A 256 9.90 -3.11 20.90
CA ARG A 256 11.27 -3.26 20.39
C ARG A 256 11.28 -3.75 18.96
N LEU A 257 10.39 -4.67 18.59
CA LEU A 257 10.28 -5.15 17.22
C LEU A 257 9.81 -4.04 16.27
N VAL A 258 8.90 -3.17 16.71
CA VAL A 258 8.47 -1.97 15.98
C VAL A 258 9.66 -1.01 15.77
N GLU A 259 10.45 -0.73 16.81
CA GLU A 259 11.67 0.08 16.67
C GLU A 259 12.63 -0.51 15.63
N ILE A 260 12.86 -1.83 15.66
CA ILE A 260 13.76 -2.50 14.73
C ILE A 260 13.26 -2.37 13.29
N LYS A 261 11.98 -2.63 13.03
CA LYS A 261 11.34 -2.49 11.71
C LYS A 261 11.37 -1.04 11.22
N ALA A 262 11.02 -0.08 12.07
CA ALA A 262 11.04 1.35 11.74
C ALA A 262 12.46 1.84 11.40
N VAL A 263 13.49 1.34 12.08
CA VAL A 263 14.89 1.64 11.70
C VAL A 263 15.25 0.95 10.39
N ALA A 264 14.89 -0.32 10.20
CA ALA A 264 15.16 -1.04 8.95
C ALA A 264 14.56 -0.35 7.73
N GLU A 265 13.34 0.19 7.88
CA GLU A 265 12.63 1.00 6.90
C GLU A 265 13.42 2.25 6.51
N GLN A 266 14.04 2.95 7.47
CA GLN A 266 14.89 4.12 7.19
C GLN A 266 16.10 3.76 6.32
N PHE A 267 16.78 2.66 6.65
CA PHE A 267 17.89 2.16 5.84
C PHE A 267 17.43 1.71 4.46
N HIS A 268 16.33 0.96 4.40
CA HIS A 268 15.77 0.45 3.15
C HIS A 268 15.40 1.60 2.21
N PHE A 269 14.69 2.61 2.73
CA PHE A 269 14.31 3.81 1.97
C PHE A 269 15.53 4.51 1.36
N LYS A 270 16.60 4.72 2.13
CA LYS A 270 17.82 5.37 1.63
C LYS A 270 18.53 4.53 0.57
N ILE A 271 18.62 3.20 0.74
CA ILE A 271 19.23 2.32 -0.27
C ILE A 271 18.41 2.33 -1.57
N SER A 272 17.09 2.14 -1.48
CA SER A 272 16.20 2.15 -2.64
C SER A 272 16.28 3.48 -3.39
N THR A 273 16.22 4.60 -2.67
CA THR A 273 16.33 5.95 -3.26
C THR A 273 17.67 6.17 -3.95
N LEU A 274 18.78 5.77 -3.34
CA LEU A 274 20.12 5.91 -3.94
C LEU A 274 20.29 5.04 -5.19
N LEU A 275 19.79 3.80 -5.18
CA LEU A 275 19.85 2.90 -6.34
C LEU A 275 19.00 3.43 -7.50
N LEU A 276 17.79 3.91 -7.21
CA LEU A 276 16.87 4.45 -8.22
C LEU A 276 17.39 5.76 -8.83
N HIS A 277 17.92 6.68 -8.02
CA HIS A 277 18.58 7.89 -8.54
C HIS A 277 19.82 7.59 -9.38
N ALA A 278 20.51 6.47 -9.12
CA ALA A 278 21.61 6.00 -9.96
C ALA A 278 21.15 5.30 -11.25
N GLY A 279 19.84 5.18 -11.50
CA GLY A 279 19.26 4.45 -12.63
C GLY A 279 19.32 2.92 -12.49
N LYS A 280 19.68 2.39 -11.32
CA LYS A 280 19.88 0.96 -11.06
C LYS A 280 18.58 0.29 -10.60
N VAL A 281 17.53 0.37 -11.42
CA VAL A 281 16.17 -0.12 -11.07
C VAL A 281 16.16 -1.62 -10.73
N VAL A 282 16.88 -2.45 -11.49
CA VAL A 282 16.99 -3.91 -11.24
C VAL A 282 17.59 -4.20 -9.87
N GLU A 283 18.67 -3.50 -9.50
CA GLU A 283 19.32 -3.67 -8.19
C GLU A 283 18.38 -3.22 -7.07
N ALA A 284 17.61 -2.15 -7.27
CA ALA A 284 16.61 -1.69 -6.32
C ALA A 284 15.49 -2.71 -6.09
N ILE A 285 14.97 -3.35 -7.14
CA ILE A 285 13.95 -4.41 -7.04
C ILE A 285 14.50 -5.63 -6.31
N ILE A 286 15.72 -6.08 -6.66
CA ILE A 286 16.38 -7.21 -5.98
C ILE A 286 16.59 -6.89 -4.49
N TRP A 287 17.01 -5.66 -4.18
CA TRP A 287 17.14 -5.19 -2.82
C TRP A 287 15.79 -5.20 -2.08
N PHE A 288 14.73 -4.69 -2.69
CA PHE A 288 13.38 -4.69 -2.13
C PHE A 288 12.89 -6.10 -1.83
N ARG A 289 13.01 -7.04 -2.77
CA ARG A 289 12.66 -8.47 -2.54
C ARG A 289 13.43 -9.05 -1.36
N LYS A 290 14.73 -8.78 -1.26
CA LYS A 290 15.57 -9.23 -0.14
C LYS A 290 15.11 -8.62 1.18
N HIS A 291 14.75 -7.34 1.18
CA HIS A 291 14.22 -6.64 2.35
C HIS A 291 12.91 -7.29 2.81
N ILE A 292 11.92 -7.42 1.94
CA ILE A 292 10.61 -8.02 2.26
C ILE A 292 10.76 -9.46 2.77
N ARG A 293 11.52 -10.32 2.06
CA ARG A 293 11.78 -11.70 2.50
C ARG A 293 12.44 -11.80 3.87
N SER A 294 13.24 -10.80 4.26
CA SER A 294 13.89 -10.78 5.58
C SER A 294 12.90 -10.55 6.73
N TYR A 295 11.76 -9.91 6.46
CA TYR A 295 10.77 -9.53 7.48
C TYR A 295 9.46 -10.30 7.36
N GLU A 296 9.24 -11.06 6.30
CA GLU A 296 8.01 -11.82 6.02
C GLU A 296 7.53 -12.70 7.18
N ARG A 297 8.46 -13.31 7.92
CA ARG A 297 8.14 -14.18 9.08
C ARG A 297 8.25 -13.47 10.43
N VAL A 298 8.55 -12.18 10.44
CA VAL A 298 8.80 -11.39 11.64
C VAL A 298 7.51 -10.65 12.01
N VAL A 299 6.39 -11.37 12.12
CA VAL A 299 5.06 -10.79 12.35
C VAL A 299 4.96 -10.22 13.77
N GLY A 300 5.25 -11.04 14.78
CA GLY A 300 5.06 -10.71 16.19
C GLY A 300 4.10 -11.70 16.85
N THR A 301 3.54 -11.34 18.01
CA THR A 301 2.44 -12.10 18.62
C THR A 301 1.14 -11.88 17.83
N PRO A 302 0.18 -12.82 17.87
CA PRO A 302 -1.07 -12.70 17.11
C PRO A 302 -1.87 -11.41 17.42
N GLU A 303 -1.89 -11.00 18.70
CA GLU A 303 -2.59 -9.80 19.20
C GLU A 303 -2.16 -8.49 18.53
N VAL A 304 -0.94 -8.44 17.99
CA VAL A 304 -0.35 -7.24 17.37
C VAL A 304 0.09 -7.50 15.93
N ALA A 305 -0.42 -8.57 15.31
CA ALA A 305 -0.10 -8.90 13.93
C ALA A 305 -0.45 -7.75 12.95
N PHE A 306 -1.46 -6.94 13.28
CA PHE A 306 -1.83 -5.76 12.50
C PHE A 306 -0.68 -4.75 12.33
N LEU A 307 0.18 -4.56 13.36
CA LEU A 307 1.34 -3.66 13.26
C LEU A 307 2.33 -4.12 12.18
N HIS A 308 2.46 -5.42 11.99
CA HIS A 308 3.31 -5.96 10.93
C HIS A 308 2.71 -5.71 9.56
N TRP A 309 1.43 -5.99 9.37
CA TRP A 309 0.74 -5.80 8.09
C TRP A 309 0.65 -4.34 7.68
N GLU A 310 0.44 -3.43 8.63
CA GLU A 310 0.54 -1.99 8.41
C GLU A 310 1.93 -1.59 7.91
N TRP A 311 2.98 -2.03 8.61
CA TRP A 311 4.36 -1.75 8.22
C TRP A 311 4.70 -2.35 6.85
N PHE A 312 4.25 -3.58 6.57
CA PHE A 312 4.44 -4.28 5.30
C PHE A 312 3.79 -3.51 4.15
N SER A 313 2.50 -3.13 4.30
CA SER A 313 1.81 -2.34 3.30
C SER A 313 2.58 -1.06 2.98
N ARG A 314 3.03 -0.34 4.02
CA ARG A 314 3.79 0.90 3.84
C ARG A 314 5.07 0.69 3.05
N GLN A 315 5.77 -0.44 3.23
CA GLN A 315 6.97 -0.74 2.44
C GLN A 315 6.64 -0.86 0.95
N PHE A 316 5.54 -1.54 0.60
CA PHE A 316 5.09 -1.67 -0.79
C PHE A 316 4.59 -0.35 -1.37
N LEU A 317 3.77 0.40 -0.62
CA LEU A 317 3.27 1.71 -1.03
C LEU A 317 4.41 2.65 -1.41
N VAL A 318 5.37 2.81 -0.50
CA VAL A 318 6.49 3.75 -0.65
C VAL A 318 7.41 3.32 -1.79
N PHE A 319 7.68 2.02 -1.93
CA PHE A 319 8.48 1.54 -3.04
C PHE A 319 7.77 1.74 -4.39
N GLY A 320 6.43 1.54 -4.45
CA GLY A 320 5.62 1.85 -5.61
C GLY A 320 5.72 3.31 -6.04
N GLU A 321 5.63 4.24 -5.10
CA GLU A 321 5.77 5.69 -5.37
C GLU A 321 7.20 6.06 -5.80
N LEU A 322 8.22 5.42 -5.24
CA LEU A 322 9.61 5.62 -5.66
C LEU A 322 9.84 5.15 -7.10
N ILE A 323 9.29 4.01 -7.50
CA ILE A 323 9.33 3.52 -8.88
C ILE A 323 8.57 4.48 -9.80
N GLU A 324 7.35 4.89 -9.43
CA GLU A 324 6.55 5.85 -10.20
C GLU A 324 7.30 7.18 -10.44
N THR A 325 7.92 7.73 -9.39
CA THR A 325 8.73 8.96 -9.48
C THR A 325 9.97 8.76 -10.38
N THR A 326 10.57 7.58 -10.37
CA THR A 326 11.74 7.27 -11.22
C THR A 326 11.32 7.11 -12.69
N SER A 327 10.19 6.44 -12.96
CA SER A 327 9.67 6.25 -14.31
C SER A 327 9.25 7.55 -14.99
N THR A 328 8.74 8.54 -14.23
CA THR A 328 8.42 9.87 -14.79
C THR A 328 9.66 10.71 -15.13
N THR A 329 10.81 10.43 -14.49
CA THR A 329 12.04 11.23 -14.64
C THR A 329 13.04 10.64 -15.63
N VAL A 330 12.91 9.35 -15.99
CA VAL A 330 13.80 8.64 -16.93
C VAL A 330 12.99 8.20 -18.16
N PRO A 331 13.26 8.73 -19.37
CA PRO A 331 12.57 8.32 -20.60
C PRO A 331 12.79 6.83 -20.94
N ASP A 332 11.76 6.18 -21.51
CA ASP A 332 11.60 4.76 -21.94
C ASP A 332 12.68 4.17 -22.88
N THR A 333 13.95 4.51 -22.71
CA THR A 333 15.07 4.05 -23.55
C THR A 333 15.70 2.74 -23.09
N LEU A 334 15.17 2.12 -22.04
CA LEU A 334 15.68 0.85 -21.51
C LEU A 334 14.54 -0.18 -21.47
N SER A 335 14.38 -0.94 -22.55
CA SER A 335 13.66 -2.22 -22.48
C SER A 335 14.28 -3.06 -21.36
N PRO A 336 13.50 -3.57 -20.39
CA PRO A 336 14.08 -4.32 -19.27
C PRO A 336 14.66 -5.62 -19.82
N ARG A 337 15.99 -5.76 -19.81
CA ARG A 337 16.62 -7.07 -19.93
C ARG A 337 16.23 -7.85 -18.68
N PHE A 338 15.39 -8.88 -18.85
CA PHE A 338 14.81 -9.69 -17.79
C PHE A 338 15.89 -10.37 -16.93
N GLY A 339 16.28 -9.73 -15.82
CA GLY A 339 17.06 -10.32 -14.74
C GLY A 339 18.42 -10.94 -15.12
N THR A 340 19.08 -11.53 -14.12
CA THR A 340 20.17 -12.48 -14.33
C THR A 340 19.62 -13.90 -14.13
N ALA A 341 20.31 -14.93 -14.63
CA ALA A 341 19.85 -16.33 -14.54
C ALA A 341 19.50 -16.78 -13.11
N ASP A 342 20.11 -16.16 -12.08
CA ASP A 342 19.87 -16.47 -10.66
C ASP A 342 18.71 -15.66 -10.02
N ASN A 343 18.26 -14.58 -10.66
CA ASN A 343 17.21 -13.69 -10.14
C ASN A 343 16.26 -13.26 -11.28
N VAL A 344 15.42 -14.21 -11.73
CA VAL A 344 14.38 -13.93 -12.71
C VAL A 344 13.35 -12.98 -12.09
N LEU A 345 13.34 -11.74 -12.57
CA LEU A 345 12.34 -10.73 -12.23
C LEU A 345 11.16 -10.84 -13.18
N THR A 346 9.97 -10.62 -12.66
CA THR A 346 8.76 -10.54 -13.48
C THR A 346 8.62 -9.14 -14.06
N GLU A 347 7.97 -9.03 -15.23
CA GLU A 347 7.68 -7.74 -15.85
C GLU A 347 6.86 -6.82 -14.92
N TRP A 348 5.98 -7.41 -14.10
CA TRP A 348 5.14 -6.69 -13.14
C TRP A 348 5.92 -5.98 -12.03
N GLU A 349 7.08 -6.49 -11.63
CA GLU A 349 7.91 -5.84 -10.60
C GLU A 349 8.52 -4.52 -11.07
N PHE A 350 8.44 -4.19 -12.36
CA PHE A 350 8.82 -2.88 -12.88
C PHE A 350 7.65 -1.88 -12.88
N GLN A 351 6.42 -2.35 -12.63
CA GLN A 351 5.22 -1.54 -12.70
C GLN A 351 4.79 -1.06 -11.29
N PRO A 352 4.58 0.25 -11.07
CA PRO A 352 4.07 0.77 -9.79
C PRO A 352 2.77 0.10 -9.34
N ALA A 353 1.88 -0.23 -10.27
CA ALA A 353 0.59 -0.87 -10.01
C ALA A 353 0.70 -2.17 -9.20
N TYR A 354 1.74 -2.96 -9.45
CA TYR A 354 2.00 -4.20 -8.70
C TYR A 354 2.21 -3.93 -7.21
N TYR A 355 2.96 -2.88 -6.88
CA TYR A 355 3.23 -2.49 -5.50
C TYR A 355 1.99 -1.89 -4.83
N TYR A 356 1.19 -1.08 -5.54
CA TYR A 356 -0.06 -0.54 -5.00
C TYR A 356 -1.11 -1.63 -4.70
N GLN A 357 -1.24 -2.63 -5.58
CA GLN A 357 -2.12 -3.77 -5.34
C GLN A 357 -1.71 -4.56 -4.10
N LEU A 358 -0.40 -4.80 -3.92
CA LEU A 358 0.10 -5.52 -2.74
C LEU A 358 -0.01 -4.69 -1.46
N ALA A 359 0.23 -3.38 -1.52
CA ALA A 359 0.01 -2.48 -0.39
C ALA A 359 -1.45 -2.53 0.08
N ALA A 360 -2.40 -2.42 -0.85
CA ALA A 360 -3.83 -2.55 -0.55
C ALA A 360 -4.17 -3.92 0.07
N THR A 361 -3.58 -4.99 -0.47
CA THR A 361 -3.77 -6.36 0.06
C THR A 361 -3.27 -6.48 1.50
N TYR A 362 -2.09 -5.94 1.81
CA TYR A 362 -1.55 -6.01 3.18
C TYR A 362 -2.29 -5.09 4.16
N LEU A 363 -2.82 -3.94 3.75
CA LEU A 363 -3.72 -3.16 4.62
C LEU A 363 -5.02 -3.92 4.90
N ARG A 364 -5.51 -4.70 3.95
CA ARG A 364 -6.65 -5.58 4.22
C ARG A 364 -6.30 -6.68 5.23
N GLU A 365 -5.10 -7.28 5.15
CA GLU A 365 -4.63 -8.22 6.19
C GLU A 365 -4.50 -7.55 7.57
N LYS A 366 -4.10 -6.27 7.62
CA LYS A 366 -4.13 -5.46 8.86
C LYS A 366 -5.55 -5.37 9.42
N ARG A 367 -6.55 -5.02 8.60
CA ARG A 367 -7.96 -4.96 9.00
C ARG A 367 -8.45 -6.30 9.58
N TYR A 368 -8.20 -7.41 8.88
CA TYR A 368 -8.58 -8.73 9.37
C TYR A 368 -7.89 -9.09 10.69
N ALA A 369 -6.61 -8.75 10.85
CA ALA A 369 -5.88 -8.97 12.10
C ALA A 369 -6.47 -8.17 13.28
N ILE A 370 -6.94 -6.94 13.05
CA ILE A 370 -7.64 -6.12 14.06
C ILE A 370 -8.96 -6.77 14.44
N GLU A 371 -9.78 -7.18 13.47
CA GLU A 371 -11.08 -7.85 13.71
C GLU A 371 -10.92 -9.14 14.53
N CYS A 372 -9.89 -9.94 14.23
CA CYS A 372 -9.57 -11.15 14.98
C CYS A 372 -9.14 -10.84 16.42
N SER A 373 -8.29 -9.82 16.60
CA SER A 373 -7.76 -9.44 17.92
C SER A 373 -8.84 -8.83 18.81
N SER A 374 -9.72 -8.00 18.24
CA SER A 374 -10.87 -7.38 18.94
C SER A 374 -11.85 -8.44 19.43
N SER A 375 -12.11 -9.47 18.62
CA SER A 375 -12.98 -10.60 18.97
C SER A 375 -12.43 -11.40 20.16
N VAL A 376 -11.10 -11.58 20.24
CA VAL A 376 -10.43 -12.24 21.36
C VAL A 376 -10.44 -11.37 22.61
N ALA A 377 -10.17 -10.06 22.47
CA ALA A 377 -10.16 -9.12 23.60
C ALA A 377 -11.53 -8.99 24.29
N ASN A 378 -12.62 -9.03 23.53
CA ASN A 378 -13.99 -9.01 24.07
C ASN A 378 -14.34 -10.25 24.90
N LEU A 379 -13.64 -11.38 24.70
CA LEU A 379 -13.81 -12.60 25.49
C LEU A 379 -12.99 -12.57 26.78
N THR A 380 -11.92 -11.79 26.83
CA THR A 380 -11.01 -11.63 27.97
C THR A 380 -11.25 -10.28 28.64
N THR A 381 -12.35 -10.12 29.36
CA THR A 381 -12.56 -9.00 30.28
C THR A 381 -11.53 -9.03 31.42
N GLU A 382 -10.32 -8.51 31.17
CA GLU A 382 -9.37 -8.18 32.23
C GLU A 382 -8.84 -6.74 32.09
N VAL A 383 -9.32 -5.94 33.04
CA VAL A 383 -8.80 -4.71 33.63
C VAL A 383 -7.29 -4.46 33.38
N ASN A 384 -6.95 -3.88 32.23
CA ASN A 384 -5.73 -3.08 32.09
C ASN A 384 -6.13 -1.74 31.46
N GLY A 385 -6.13 -0.68 32.26
CA GLY A 385 -6.48 0.66 31.78
C GLY A 385 -5.55 1.09 30.65
N ILE A 386 -6.11 1.58 29.54
CA ILE A 386 -5.35 2.16 28.44
C ILE A 386 -4.46 3.28 29.02
N PRO A 387 -3.14 3.27 28.79
CA PRO A 387 -2.27 4.29 29.36
C PRO A 387 -2.63 5.68 28.84
N GLU A 388 -2.99 6.60 29.75
CA GLU A 388 -3.26 8.00 29.42
C GLU A 388 -1.97 8.69 28.93
N SER A 389 -2.10 9.47 27.85
CA SER A 389 -1.06 10.36 27.30
C SER A 389 0.24 9.67 26.82
N VAL A 390 0.12 8.76 25.85
CA VAL A 390 1.26 8.18 25.12
C VAL A 390 1.71 9.12 24.00
N MET A 391 3.03 9.29 23.83
CA MET A 391 3.60 10.08 22.74
C MET A 391 4.81 9.40 22.08
N PRO A 392 5.16 9.77 20.84
CA PRO A 392 6.38 9.29 20.20
C PRO A 392 7.64 9.74 20.95
N SER A 393 8.58 8.82 21.17
CA SER A 393 9.89 9.09 21.80
C SER A 393 10.83 9.86 20.86
N VAL A 394 11.97 10.31 21.41
CA VAL A 394 13.12 10.88 20.67
C VAL A 394 13.77 9.83 19.75
N TYR A 395 13.56 8.54 20.00
CA TYR A 395 14.06 7.44 19.17
C TYR A 395 13.01 6.96 18.16
N VAL A 396 13.48 6.56 16.97
CA VAL A 396 12.66 6.04 15.87
C VAL A 396 11.91 4.78 16.31
N GLY A 397 10.60 4.72 16.07
CA GLY A 397 9.75 3.56 16.39
C GLY A 397 9.57 3.26 17.88
N GLN A 398 9.93 4.18 18.78
CA GLN A 398 9.63 4.06 20.21
C GLN A 398 8.55 5.05 20.65
N TYR A 399 7.77 4.64 21.64
CA TYR A 399 6.75 5.42 22.32
C TYR A 399 7.02 5.46 23.83
N VAL A 400 6.57 6.52 24.48
CA VAL A 400 6.76 6.76 25.91
C VAL A 400 5.49 7.35 26.50
N ARG A 401 5.29 7.14 27.80
CA ARG A 401 4.19 7.73 28.55
C ARG A 401 4.61 9.07 29.13
N LEU A 402 3.74 10.07 29.01
CA LEU A 402 3.82 11.29 29.80
C LEU A 402 3.14 11.06 31.14
N PHE A 403 3.85 11.33 32.21
CA PHE A 403 3.34 11.21 33.58
C PHE A 403 3.41 12.58 34.24
N GLU A 404 2.23 13.18 34.44
CA GLU A 404 2.06 14.49 35.07
C GLU A 404 1.81 14.31 36.56
N GLN A 405 2.70 14.86 37.39
CA GLN A 405 2.53 14.93 38.84
C GLN A 405 2.67 16.39 39.29
N GLY A 406 1.54 17.08 39.49
CA GLY A 406 1.51 18.52 39.73
C GLY A 406 2.01 19.30 38.51
N ASP A 407 2.89 20.28 38.71
CA ASP A 407 3.52 21.06 37.62
C ASP A 407 4.69 20.31 36.93
N THR A 408 4.99 19.08 37.34
CA THR A 408 6.12 18.29 36.84
C THR A 408 5.67 17.24 35.84
N VAL A 409 6.08 17.39 34.58
CA VAL A 409 5.87 16.41 33.51
C VAL A 409 7.12 15.51 33.40
N SER A 410 6.95 14.21 33.64
CA SER A 410 8.01 13.21 33.53
C SER A 410 7.74 12.25 32.36
N VAL A 411 8.80 11.71 31.76
CA VAL A 411 8.72 10.79 30.62
C VAL A 411 9.14 9.40 31.09
N LEU A 412 8.23 8.43 31.00
CA LEU A 412 8.45 7.05 31.46
C LEU A 412 8.39 6.05 30.28
N PRO A 413 9.19 4.97 30.34
CA PRO A 413 9.07 3.89 29.36
C PRO A 413 7.75 3.14 29.53
N LEU A 414 7.17 2.68 28.42
CA LEU A 414 6.01 1.79 28.42
C LEU A 414 6.45 0.35 28.63
N SER A 415 5.67 -0.42 29.38
CA SER A 415 5.75 -1.88 29.35
C SER A 415 5.17 -2.43 28.04
N ASP A 416 5.50 -3.68 27.68
CA ASP A 416 5.05 -4.26 26.40
C ASP A 416 3.52 -4.42 26.35
N THR A 417 2.88 -4.71 27.47
CA THR A 417 1.41 -4.83 27.58
C THR A 417 0.71 -3.47 27.47
N GLU A 418 1.26 -2.42 28.09
CA GLU A 418 0.77 -1.04 27.93
C GLU A 418 0.92 -0.56 26.48
N TYR A 419 2.03 -0.89 25.81
CA TYR A 419 2.21 -0.55 24.40
C TYR A 419 1.22 -1.31 23.49
N THR A 420 1.03 -2.61 23.72
CA THR A 420 0.08 -3.42 22.93
C THR A 420 -1.35 -2.91 23.06
N SER A 421 -1.81 -2.63 24.29
CA SER A 421 -3.15 -2.07 24.53
C SER A 421 -3.33 -0.70 23.89
N TYR A 422 -2.33 0.19 24.01
CA TYR A 422 -2.32 1.47 23.30
C TYR A 422 -2.42 1.28 21.78
N ALA A 423 -1.56 0.44 21.20
CA ALA A 423 -1.49 0.22 19.76
C ALA A 423 -2.80 -0.35 19.20
N LEU A 424 -3.44 -1.29 19.91
CA LEU A 424 -4.73 -1.84 19.51
C LEU A 424 -5.82 -0.76 19.57
N SER A 425 -5.86 0.03 20.66
CA SER A 425 -6.84 1.11 20.82
C SER A 425 -6.69 2.22 19.76
N GLU A 426 -5.47 2.50 19.31
CA GLU A 426 -5.24 3.43 18.20
C GLU A 426 -5.67 2.81 16.88
N ALA A 427 -5.35 1.53 16.63
CA ALA A 427 -5.72 0.86 15.39
C ALA A 427 -7.24 0.77 15.19
N GLU A 428 -8.02 0.53 16.26
CA GLU A 428 -9.49 0.48 16.21
C GLU A 428 -10.14 1.83 15.88
N ARG A 429 -9.43 2.96 16.05
CA ARG A 429 -9.96 4.29 15.71
C ARG A 429 -9.93 4.60 14.22
N PHE A 430 -9.11 3.89 13.44
CA PHE A 430 -8.92 4.19 12.01
C PHE A 430 -9.72 3.22 11.13
N GLN A 431 -10.52 3.77 10.22
CA GLN A 431 -11.23 3.00 9.19
C GLN A 431 -10.37 2.88 7.92
N ASP A 432 -9.67 1.75 7.78
CA ASP A 432 -8.72 1.53 6.68
C ASP A 432 -9.39 1.27 5.31
N SER A 433 -10.69 0.93 5.25
CA SER A 433 -11.34 0.47 4.00
C SER A 433 -11.28 1.47 2.86
N TYR A 434 -11.43 2.78 3.11
CA TYR A 434 -11.35 3.79 2.05
C TYR A 434 -9.93 3.99 1.52
N GLU A 435 -8.91 3.86 2.38
CA GLU A 435 -7.52 3.89 1.97
C GLU A 435 -7.18 2.67 1.11
N ILE A 436 -7.65 1.48 1.50
CA ILE A 436 -7.51 0.25 0.72
C ILE A 436 -8.17 0.39 -0.66
N ILE A 437 -9.39 0.95 -0.71
CA ILE A 437 -10.11 1.24 -1.97
C ILE A 437 -9.31 2.20 -2.84
N ALA A 438 -8.76 3.27 -2.27
CA ALA A 438 -7.96 4.25 -3.02
C ALA A 438 -6.71 3.61 -3.65
N LEU A 439 -6.00 2.75 -2.91
CA LEU A 439 -4.84 2.03 -3.42
C LEU A 439 -5.20 1.02 -4.52
N PHE A 440 -6.27 0.23 -4.34
CA PHE A 440 -6.74 -0.66 -5.39
C PHE A 440 -7.22 0.10 -6.63
N ARG A 441 -7.84 1.27 -6.45
CA ARG A 441 -8.25 2.13 -7.57
C ARG A 441 -7.04 2.63 -8.35
N LYS A 442 -6.01 3.11 -7.65
CA LYS A 442 -4.74 3.53 -8.28
C LYS A 442 -4.10 2.39 -9.09
N ALA A 443 -4.07 1.17 -8.52
CA ALA A 443 -3.60 -0.01 -9.23
C ALA A 443 -4.48 -0.39 -10.42
N TYR A 444 -5.81 -0.36 -10.26
CA TYR A 444 -6.81 -0.66 -11.29
C TYR A 444 -6.62 0.22 -12.52
N GLU A 445 -6.56 1.54 -12.33
CA GLU A 445 -6.43 2.52 -13.42
C GLU A 445 -5.13 2.29 -14.22
N SER A 446 -4.03 1.99 -13.51
CA SER A 446 -2.76 1.68 -14.14
C SER A 446 -2.77 0.32 -14.87
N PHE A 447 -3.38 -0.73 -14.31
CA PHE A 447 -3.51 -2.00 -15.04
C PHE A 447 -4.43 -1.90 -16.26
N GLN A 448 -5.46 -1.06 -16.18
CA GLN A 448 -6.36 -0.80 -17.30
C GLN A 448 -5.63 -0.08 -18.43
N SER A 449 -4.79 0.92 -18.13
CA SER A 449 -3.99 1.61 -19.15
C SER A 449 -2.95 0.70 -19.81
N LEU A 450 -2.43 -0.29 -19.07
CA LEU A 450 -1.54 -1.33 -19.59
C LEU A 450 -2.26 -2.46 -20.36
N GLY A 451 -3.60 -2.43 -20.44
CA GLY A 451 -4.39 -3.52 -21.06
C GLY A 451 -4.40 -4.83 -20.26
N ALA A 452 -3.94 -4.82 -19.01
CA ALA A 452 -3.85 -5.98 -18.13
C ALA A 452 -5.20 -6.29 -17.46
N THR A 453 -6.19 -6.70 -18.24
CA THR A 453 -7.59 -6.86 -17.82
C THR A 453 -7.78 -7.74 -16.58
N ARG A 454 -7.11 -8.90 -16.51
CA ARG A 454 -7.19 -9.81 -15.33
C ARG A 454 -6.69 -9.16 -14.05
N MET A 455 -5.60 -8.39 -14.13
CA MET A 455 -5.02 -7.69 -12.98
C MET A 455 -5.92 -6.54 -12.53
N ALA A 456 -6.49 -5.79 -13.49
CA ALA A 456 -7.49 -4.78 -13.22
C ALA A 456 -8.72 -5.40 -12.52
N SER A 457 -9.27 -6.51 -13.01
CA SER A 457 -10.41 -7.18 -12.35
C SER A 457 -10.07 -7.73 -10.97
N ALA A 458 -8.84 -8.17 -10.72
CA ALA A 458 -8.40 -8.53 -9.37
C ALA A 458 -8.42 -7.32 -8.42
N CYS A 459 -7.99 -6.14 -8.89
CA CYS A 459 -8.08 -4.90 -8.11
C CYS A 459 -9.55 -4.45 -7.91
N SER A 460 -10.38 -4.59 -8.94
CA SER A 460 -11.84 -4.32 -8.88
C SER A 460 -12.53 -5.19 -7.85
N ARG A 461 -12.18 -6.47 -7.80
CA ARG A 461 -12.64 -7.40 -6.76
C ARG A 461 -12.16 -6.97 -5.36
N GLY A 462 -10.90 -6.54 -5.25
CA GLY A 462 -10.34 -6.00 -4.01
C GLY A 462 -11.14 -4.81 -3.48
N MET A 463 -11.45 -3.82 -4.34
CA MET A 463 -12.31 -2.68 -3.99
C MET A 463 -13.71 -3.13 -3.57
N ALA A 464 -14.32 -4.05 -4.30
CA ALA A 464 -15.69 -4.51 -4.03
C ALA A 464 -15.83 -5.18 -2.65
N ILE A 465 -14.83 -5.97 -2.24
CA ILE A 465 -14.77 -6.58 -0.90
C ILE A 465 -14.71 -5.49 0.18
N GLU A 466 -13.95 -4.41 -0.04
CA GLU A 466 -13.86 -3.32 0.93
C GLU A 466 -15.11 -2.44 0.97
N TYR A 467 -15.77 -2.17 -0.16
CA TYR A 467 -17.08 -1.52 -0.15
C TYR A 467 -18.11 -2.35 0.61
N TYR A 468 -18.10 -3.67 0.44
CA TYR A 468 -18.96 -4.58 1.20
C TYR A 468 -18.68 -4.50 2.70
N ALA A 469 -17.41 -4.51 3.11
CA ALA A 469 -17.01 -4.36 4.51
C ALA A 469 -17.40 -2.99 5.10
N ALA A 470 -17.36 -1.93 4.29
CA ALA A 470 -17.80 -0.59 4.69
C ALA A 470 -19.34 -0.41 4.72
N GLY A 471 -20.12 -1.43 4.31
CA GLY A 471 -21.58 -1.37 4.24
C GLY A 471 -22.15 -0.69 2.99
N ASP A 472 -21.30 -0.32 2.02
CA ASP A 472 -21.73 0.24 0.74
C ASP A 472 -22.02 -0.88 -0.28
N PHE A 473 -23.16 -1.53 -0.09
CA PHE A 473 -23.56 -2.68 -0.90
C PHE A 473 -23.82 -2.34 -2.37
N SER A 474 -24.18 -1.08 -2.67
CA SER A 474 -24.47 -0.64 -4.05
C SER A 474 -23.19 -0.62 -4.90
N ASN A 475 -22.14 0.07 -4.42
CA ASN A 475 -20.85 0.12 -5.10
C ASN A 475 -20.18 -1.26 -5.14
N ALA A 476 -20.31 -2.04 -4.06
CA ALA A 476 -19.81 -3.42 -4.02
C ALA A 476 -20.46 -4.28 -5.11
N LYS A 477 -21.80 -4.28 -5.22
CA LYS A 477 -22.55 -5.05 -6.21
C LYS A 477 -22.11 -4.71 -7.64
N GLN A 478 -22.03 -3.42 -7.97
CA GLN A 478 -21.66 -2.98 -9.32
C GLN A 478 -20.28 -3.50 -9.75
N LEU A 479 -19.29 -3.42 -8.86
CA LEU A 479 -17.94 -3.91 -9.15
C LEU A 479 -17.89 -5.44 -9.24
N PHE A 480 -18.59 -6.14 -8.35
CA PHE A 480 -18.66 -7.60 -8.39
C PHE A 480 -19.36 -8.12 -9.65
N ASP A 481 -20.41 -7.43 -10.14
CA ASP A 481 -21.10 -7.79 -11.38
C ASP A 481 -20.17 -7.70 -12.59
N GLY A 482 -19.40 -6.61 -12.69
CA GLY A 482 -18.39 -6.44 -13.74
C GLY A 482 -17.32 -7.54 -13.71
N VAL A 483 -16.84 -7.90 -12.52
CA VAL A 483 -15.85 -8.98 -12.33
C VAL A 483 -16.46 -10.36 -12.65
N ALA A 484 -17.71 -10.61 -12.25
CA ALA A 484 -18.41 -11.87 -12.53
C ALA A 484 -18.54 -12.11 -14.04
N GLY A 485 -18.82 -11.06 -14.82
CA GLY A 485 -18.87 -11.12 -16.28
C GLY A 485 -17.58 -11.70 -16.89
N MET A 486 -16.41 -11.23 -16.44
CA MET A 486 -15.12 -11.78 -16.88
C MET A 486 -14.95 -13.24 -16.43
N TYR A 487 -15.23 -13.55 -15.16
CA TYR A 487 -15.06 -14.91 -14.66
C TYR A 487 -15.93 -15.94 -15.40
N ARG A 488 -17.15 -15.55 -15.81
CA ARG A 488 -18.01 -16.36 -16.67
C ARG A 488 -17.40 -16.57 -18.05
N GLN A 489 -16.90 -15.52 -18.69
CA GLN A 489 -16.30 -15.58 -20.03
C GLN A 489 -15.04 -16.46 -20.08
N GLU A 490 -14.19 -16.38 -19.05
CA GLU A 490 -12.93 -17.13 -18.99
C GLU A 490 -13.03 -18.48 -18.26
N GLY A 491 -14.18 -18.79 -17.64
CA GLY A 491 -14.42 -20.07 -16.96
C GLY A 491 -13.79 -20.22 -15.57
N TRP A 492 -13.55 -19.12 -14.84
CA TRP A 492 -12.97 -19.14 -13.49
C TRP A 492 -14.00 -19.44 -12.40
N THR A 493 -14.43 -20.69 -12.32
CA THR A 493 -15.51 -21.18 -11.44
C THR A 493 -15.27 -20.97 -9.94
N THR A 494 -14.04 -21.16 -9.45
CA THR A 494 -13.70 -20.97 -8.02
C THR A 494 -13.79 -19.50 -7.61
N LEU A 495 -13.24 -18.62 -8.44
CA LEU A 495 -13.33 -17.17 -8.23
C LEU A 495 -14.77 -16.67 -8.40
N LEU A 496 -15.52 -17.25 -9.36
CA LEU A 496 -16.93 -16.94 -9.56
C LEU A 496 -17.78 -17.36 -8.35
N TRP A 497 -17.54 -18.52 -7.74
CA TRP A 497 -18.23 -18.94 -6.52
C TRP A 497 -18.07 -17.91 -5.39
N GLU A 498 -16.84 -17.51 -5.10
CA GLU A 498 -16.57 -16.50 -4.07
C GLU A 498 -17.25 -15.17 -4.40
N ASN A 499 -17.21 -14.77 -5.67
CA ASN A 499 -17.80 -13.52 -6.15
C ASN A 499 -19.34 -13.52 -6.08
N LEU A 500 -19.98 -14.62 -6.50
CA LEU A 500 -21.44 -14.81 -6.41
C LEU A 500 -21.90 -14.82 -4.96
N GLY A 501 -21.09 -15.36 -4.04
CA GLY A 501 -21.35 -15.27 -2.61
C GLY A 501 -21.55 -13.84 -2.14
N TYR A 502 -20.66 -12.91 -2.53
CA TYR A 502 -20.81 -11.50 -2.19
C TYR A 502 -21.99 -10.85 -2.92
N LEU A 503 -22.16 -11.11 -4.22
CA LEU A 503 -23.29 -10.56 -5.00
C LEU A 503 -24.63 -10.92 -4.39
N ARG A 504 -24.79 -12.18 -3.96
CA ARG A 504 -25.96 -12.68 -3.27
C ARG A 504 -26.23 -11.92 -1.97
N GLU A 505 -25.22 -11.74 -1.13
CA GLU A 505 -25.39 -10.99 0.13
C GLU A 505 -25.67 -9.51 -0.12
N CYS A 506 -24.99 -8.87 -1.08
CA CYS A 506 -25.31 -7.50 -1.50
C CYS A 506 -26.77 -7.38 -1.94
N SER A 507 -27.26 -8.31 -2.78
CA SER A 507 -28.64 -8.31 -3.24
C SER A 507 -29.63 -8.49 -2.11
N ARG A 508 -29.32 -9.33 -1.11
CA ARG A 508 -30.16 -9.45 0.10
C ARG A 508 -30.21 -8.12 0.87
N LYS A 509 -29.06 -7.45 1.07
CA LYS A 509 -28.98 -6.18 1.79
C LYS A 509 -29.59 -4.99 1.04
N LEU A 510 -29.71 -5.08 -0.29
CA LEU A 510 -30.34 -4.10 -1.17
C LEU A 510 -31.80 -4.44 -1.49
N ASP A 511 -32.38 -5.46 -0.85
CA ASP A 511 -33.75 -5.95 -1.09
C ASP A 511 -34.05 -6.32 -2.57
N SER A 512 -33.04 -6.76 -3.33
CA SER A 512 -33.19 -7.23 -4.71
C SER A 512 -33.42 -8.74 -4.75
N LEU A 513 -34.70 -9.15 -4.65
CA LEU A 513 -35.10 -10.56 -4.64
C LEU A 513 -34.73 -11.30 -5.93
N LYS A 514 -34.97 -10.69 -7.10
CA LYS A 514 -34.67 -11.29 -8.42
C LYS A 514 -33.18 -11.61 -8.55
N ASP A 515 -32.32 -10.67 -8.19
CA ASP A 515 -30.87 -10.85 -8.25
C ASP A 515 -30.40 -11.88 -7.22
N PHE A 516 -30.93 -11.84 -6.00
CA PHE A 516 -30.62 -12.81 -4.95
C PHE A 516 -30.89 -14.25 -5.41
N ILE A 517 -32.08 -14.50 -5.96
CA ILE A 517 -32.46 -15.81 -6.49
C ILE A 517 -31.56 -16.20 -7.66
N SER A 518 -31.33 -15.27 -8.59
CA SER A 518 -30.52 -15.54 -9.78
C SER A 518 -29.09 -15.95 -9.43
N TYR A 519 -28.40 -15.16 -8.59
CA TYR A 519 -27.03 -15.50 -8.17
C TYR A 519 -26.99 -16.78 -7.33
N SER A 520 -27.98 -17.03 -6.48
CA SER A 520 -28.06 -18.25 -5.66
C SER A 520 -28.21 -19.50 -6.52
N LEU A 521 -29.08 -19.46 -7.54
CA LEU A 521 -29.28 -20.57 -8.47
C LEU A 521 -28.05 -20.81 -9.34
N GLU A 522 -27.45 -19.75 -9.88
CA GLU A 522 -26.19 -19.83 -10.64
C GLU A 522 -25.09 -20.49 -9.80
N MET A 523 -24.91 -20.01 -8.58
CA MET A 523 -23.92 -20.52 -7.63
C MET A 523 -24.18 -21.99 -7.26
N ALA A 524 -25.44 -22.36 -7.04
CA ALA A 524 -25.84 -23.74 -6.78
C ALA A 524 -25.62 -24.65 -8.01
N ALA A 525 -25.57 -24.13 -9.23
CA ALA A 525 -25.34 -24.92 -10.45
C ALA A 525 -23.86 -25.03 -10.87
N LEU A 526 -22.95 -24.31 -10.23
CA LEU A 526 -21.53 -24.33 -10.59
C LEU A 526 -20.91 -25.75 -10.50
N PRO A 527 -20.01 -26.13 -11.42
CA PRO A 527 -19.35 -27.43 -11.39
C PRO A 527 -18.40 -27.56 -10.19
N LEU A 528 -18.34 -28.76 -9.60
CA LEU A 528 -17.43 -29.07 -8.49
C LEU A 528 -16.05 -29.44 -9.00
N PHE A 529 -15.01 -28.93 -8.33
CA PHE A 529 -13.63 -29.36 -8.55
C PHE A 529 -13.20 -30.23 -7.36
N SER A 530 -12.87 -31.48 -7.63
CA SER A 530 -12.37 -32.44 -6.64
C SER A 530 -11.00 -31.99 -6.13
N GLY A 531 -10.94 -31.32 -4.98
CA GLY A 531 -9.67 -30.91 -4.36
C GLY A 531 -9.73 -30.07 -3.08
N ILE A 532 -10.91 -29.65 -2.61
CA ILE A 532 -11.02 -28.80 -1.41
C ILE A 532 -11.19 -29.70 -0.18
N GLY A 533 -10.05 -30.02 0.45
CA GLY A 533 -9.97 -30.75 1.72
C GLY A 533 -10.50 -29.95 2.91
N GLU A 534 -10.61 -30.63 4.04
CA GLU A 534 -11.23 -30.21 5.31
C GLU A 534 -10.98 -28.74 5.72
N GLU A 535 -12.05 -28.11 6.22
CA GLU A 535 -12.07 -26.72 6.64
C GLU A 535 -11.24 -26.50 7.92
N ASN A 536 -10.04 -25.92 7.77
CA ASN A 536 -9.33 -25.31 8.90
C ASN A 536 -9.98 -23.97 9.27
N GLN A 537 -9.91 -23.57 10.55
CA GLN A 537 -10.40 -22.27 11.04
C GLN A 537 -9.81 -21.07 10.28
N GLU A 538 -8.55 -21.16 9.81
CA GLU A 538 -7.91 -20.13 8.95
C GLU A 538 -8.56 -20.02 7.56
N ASN A 539 -9.12 -21.10 7.01
CA ASN A 539 -9.83 -21.08 5.73
C ASN A 539 -11.24 -20.49 5.84
N LYS A 540 -11.80 -20.41 7.05
CA LYS A 540 -13.13 -19.85 7.30
C LYS A 540 -13.16 -18.31 7.24
N ILE A 541 -12.05 -17.67 7.59
CA ILE A 541 -11.88 -16.20 7.49
C ILE A 541 -11.57 -15.77 6.03
N LYS A 542 -10.95 -16.66 5.24
CA LYS A 542 -10.60 -16.41 3.84
C LYS A 542 -11.68 -16.82 2.84
N SER A 543 -12.62 -17.67 3.22
CA SER A 543 -13.78 -17.97 2.39
C SER A 543 -14.74 -16.79 2.44
N GLY A 544 -15.23 -16.35 1.29
CA GLY A 544 -16.25 -15.30 1.21
C GLY A 544 -17.52 -15.68 2.00
N PRO A 545 -18.55 -14.81 2.05
CA PRO A 545 -19.75 -15.04 2.86
C PRO A 545 -20.50 -16.36 2.51
N ALA A 546 -20.24 -16.89 1.33
CA ALA A 546 -20.69 -18.17 0.85
C ALA A 546 -20.10 -19.41 1.55
N GLY A 547 -18.93 -19.32 2.17
CA GLY A 547 -18.16 -20.49 2.62
C GLY A 547 -17.60 -21.33 1.46
N SER A 548 -17.15 -22.55 1.75
CA SER A 548 -16.56 -23.47 0.77
C SER A 548 -17.61 -24.07 -0.19
N PRO A 549 -17.27 -24.33 -1.47
CA PRO A 549 -18.18 -24.92 -2.47
C PRO A 549 -18.38 -26.43 -2.28
N THR A 550 -18.98 -26.84 -1.16
CA THR A 550 -19.33 -28.24 -0.90
C THR A 550 -20.69 -28.60 -1.49
N ILE A 551 -20.95 -29.90 -1.70
CA ILE A 551 -22.27 -30.40 -2.15
C ILE A 551 -23.36 -29.94 -1.19
N SER A 552 -23.16 -30.18 0.11
CA SER A 552 -24.11 -29.78 1.15
C SER A 552 -24.35 -28.26 1.15
N ARG A 553 -23.32 -27.43 0.94
CA ARG A 553 -23.51 -25.98 0.86
C ARG A 553 -24.36 -25.58 -0.35
N ARG A 554 -24.16 -26.21 -1.51
CA ARG A 554 -24.98 -25.98 -2.71
C ARG A 554 -26.45 -26.38 -2.48
N GLU A 555 -26.69 -27.54 -1.85
CA GLU A 555 -28.03 -28.01 -1.48
C GLU A 555 -28.71 -27.02 -0.53
N ASN A 556 -27.99 -26.53 0.49
CA ASN A 556 -28.50 -25.53 1.42
C ASN A 556 -28.87 -24.22 0.70
N ILE A 557 -28.04 -23.76 -0.25
CA ILE A 557 -28.32 -22.55 -1.04
C ILE A 557 -29.59 -22.74 -1.89
N GLN A 558 -29.74 -23.89 -2.55
CA GLN A 558 -30.96 -24.20 -3.31
C GLN A 558 -32.18 -24.25 -2.39
N GLN A 559 -32.08 -24.90 -1.24
CA GLN A 559 -33.18 -24.99 -0.28
C GLN A 559 -33.56 -23.62 0.27
N GLU A 560 -32.60 -22.72 0.47
CA GLU A 560 -32.87 -21.36 0.90
C GLU A 560 -33.69 -20.58 -0.15
N VAL A 561 -33.36 -20.72 -1.44
CA VAL A 561 -34.15 -20.13 -2.53
C VAL A 561 -35.58 -20.69 -2.52
N ILE A 562 -35.74 -22.00 -2.35
CA ILE A 562 -37.07 -22.64 -2.26
C ILE A 562 -37.85 -22.10 -1.06
N ASN A 563 -37.23 -21.99 0.11
CA ASN A 563 -37.89 -21.47 1.31
C ASN A 563 -38.36 -20.02 1.12
N VAL A 564 -37.55 -19.18 0.46
CA VAL A 564 -37.91 -17.80 0.12
C VAL A 564 -39.08 -17.75 -0.85
N LEU A 565 -39.10 -18.61 -1.88
CA LEU A 565 -40.21 -18.70 -2.84
C LEU A 565 -41.50 -19.24 -2.21
N GLU A 566 -41.40 -20.23 -1.31
CA GLU A 566 -42.52 -20.86 -0.62
C GLU A 566 -42.99 -20.08 0.63
N ARG A 567 -42.36 -18.94 0.94
CA ARG A 567 -42.62 -18.12 2.15
C ARG A 567 -42.46 -18.88 3.47
N LYS A 568 -41.60 -19.90 3.51
CA LYS A 568 -41.29 -20.64 4.74
C LYS A 568 -40.28 -19.83 5.55
N GLN A 569 -40.66 -19.35 6.74
CA GLN A 569 -39.75 -18.65 7.64
C GLN A 569 -38.56 -19.56 8.00
N SER A 570 -37.34 -19.01 7.94
CA SER A 570 -36.17 -19.67 8.49
C SER A 570 -36.27 -19.76 10.03
N PRO A 571 -35.77 -20.84 10.65
CA PRO A 571 -35.79 -20.97 12.11
C PRO A 571 -34.75 -20.10 12.85
N GLU A 572 -33.82 -19.47 12.14
CA GLU A 572 -32.81 -18.58 12.72
C GLU A 572 -33.28 -17.12 12.63
N GLY A 573 -33.83 -16.62 13.74
CA GLY A 573 -34.41 -15.27 13.87
C GLY A 573 -33.40 -14.15 13.68
N THR A 574 -33.19 -13.74 12.43
CA THR A 574 -32.66 -12.42 12.11
C THR A 574 -33.77 -11.63 11.41
N ASP A 575 -34.08 -10.47 11.96
CA ASP A 575 -35.18 -9.57 11.62
C ASP A 575 -35.20 -9.20 10.11
N ASP A 576 -35.97 -9.92 9.29
CA ASP A 576 -35.90 -9.84 7.82
C ASP A 576 -37.09 -9.06 7.24
N GLY A 577 -36.89 -7.76 7.03
CA GLY A 577 -37.72 -6.94 6.15
C GLY A 577 -37.77 -7.45 4.69
N PHE A 578 -36.81 -8.32 4.33
CA PHE A 578 -36.66 -8.94 3.01
C PHE A 578 -37.88 -9.77 2.56
N ASN A 579 -38.63 -10.36 3.50
CA ASN A 579 -39.83 -11.16 3.18
C ASN A 579 -41.10 -10.32 2.94
N ASN A 580 -41.09 -9.03 3.29
CA ASN A 580 -42.30 -8.20 3.29
C ASN A 580 -42.51 -7.39 1.99
N ALA A 581 -41.53 -7.38 1.07
CA ALA A 581 -41.57 -6.63 -0.19
C ALA A 581 -41.82 -7.55 -1.41
N MET A 582 -42.68 -8.56 -1.28
CA MET A 582 -42.90 -9.56 -2.32
C MET A 582 -43.98 -9.11 -3.33
N GLU A 583 -43.60 -8.85 -4.59
CA GLU A 583 -44.53 -8.97 -5.72
C GLU A 583 -44.98 -10.43 -5.85
N GLU A 584 -46.24 -10.67 -6.22
CA GLU A 584 -46.90 -11.99 -6.13
C GLU A 584 -46.26 -13.11 -6.98
N THR A 585 -45.33 -12.80 -7.90
CA THR A 585 -44.65 -13.76 -8.77
C THR A 585 -43.25 -13.29 -9.17
N THR A 586 -42.20 -14.05 -8.85
CA THR A 586 -40.82 -13.75 -9.33
C THR A 586 -40.60 -14.33 -10.74
N HIS A 587 -40.35 -13.46 -11.72
CA HIS A 587 -40.03 -13.87 -13.09
C HIS A 587 -38.51 -13.97 -13.33
N LEU A 588 -38.03 -15.11 -13.82
CA LEU A 588 -36.63 -15.33 -14.19
C LEU A 588 -36.50 -15.63 -15.69
N ASP A 589 -35.75 -14.79 -16.39
CA ASP A 589 -35.52 -14.90 -17.83
C ASP A 589 -34.22 -15.68 -18.10
N ILE A 590 -34.34 -16.82 -18.80
CA ILE A 590 -33.21 -17.65 -19.23
C ILE A 590 -33.06 -17.58 -20.75
N ASP A 591 -32.37 -16.54 -21.22
CA ASP A 591 -32.04 -16.35 -22.64
C ASP A 591 -30.63 -16.87 -22.98
N GLN A 592 -30.14 -16.57 -24.19
CA GLN A 592 -28.82 -17.03 -24.65
C GLN A 592 -27.64 -16.39 -23.90
N ILE A 593 -27.84 -15.21 -23.30
CA ILE A 593 -26.80 -14.44 -22.58
C ILE A 593 -26.93 -14.56 -21.06
N SER A 594 -28.04 -15.13 -20.58
CA SER A 594 -28.35 -15.30 -19.16
C SER A 594 -27.38 -16.27 -18.50
N PRO A 595 -26.75 -15.88 -17.36
CA PRO A 595 -25.93 -16.79 -16.56
C PRO A 595 -26.68 -18.02 -16.06
N LEU A 596 -28.01 -17.91 -15.94
CA LEU A 596 -28.90 -18.99 -15.51
C LEU A 596 -29.02 -20.13 -16.51
N ARG A 597 -28.49 -19.98 -17.74
CA ARG A 597 -28.43 -21.06 -18.72
C ARG A 597 -27.64 -22.28 -18.20
N MET A 598 -26.68 -22.07 -17.30
CA MET A 598 -25.97 -23.17 -16.64
C MET A 598 -26.82 -23.89 -15.58
N VAL A 599 -27.92 -23.29 -15.12
CA VAL A 599 -28.82 -23.87 -14.12
C VAL A 599 -29.79 -24.84 -14.78
N LEU A 600 -30.44 -24.38 -15.85
CA LEU A 600 -31.45 -25.12 -16.60
C LEU A 600 -31.18 -24.99 -18.10
N ILE A 601 -31.03 -26.13 -18.77
CA ILE A 601 -30.88 -26.20 -20.22
C ILE A 601 -32.17 -26.76 -20.82
N ALA A 602 -32.72 -26.04 -21.79
CA ALA A 602 -33.84 -26.49 -22.59
C ALA A 602 -33.40 -26.71 -24.04
N SER A 603 -33.85 -27.82 -24.64
CA SER A 603 -33.63 -28.15 -26.05
C SER A 603 -34.94 -28.63 -26.66
N VAL A 604 -35.29 -28.10 -27.82
CA VAL A 604 -36.51 -28.45 -28.56
C VAL A 604 -36.12 -29.05 -29.90
N ALA A 605 -36.66 -30.22 -30.22
CA ALA A 605 -36.39 -30.91 -31.47
C ALA A 605 -37.71 -31.35 -32.14
N PHE A 606 -37.87 -30.99 -33.40
CA PHE A 606 -38.88 -31.56 -34.28
C PHE A 606 -38.36 -32.89 -34.83
N HIS A 607 -39.20 -33.93 -34.82
CA HIS A 607 -38.79 -35.25 -35.32
C HIS A 607 -38.69 -35.26 -36.85
N ASP A 608 -39.47 -34.42 -37.52
CA ASP A 608 -39.51 -34.31 -38.98
C ASP A 608 -39.04 -32.93 -39.45
N GLN A 609 -38.20 -32.90 -40.48
CA GLN A 609 -37.72 -31.65 -41.11
C GLN A 609 -38.77 -30.97 -41.99
N SER A 610 -39.78 -31.72 -42.44
CA SER A 610 -40.90 -31.22 -43.25
C SER A 610 -42.12 -32.10 -43.00
N VAL A 611 -43.29 -31.49 -42.77
CA VAL A 611 -44.52 -32.22 -42.45
C VAL A 611 -45.60 -31.91 -43.48
N LYS A 612 -46.36 -32.94 -43.87
CA LYS A 612 -47.47 -32.79 -44.82
C LYS A 612 -48.69 -32.17 -44.11
N PRO A 613 -49.51 -31.35 -44.80
CA PRO A 613 -50.76 -30.87 -44.24
C PRO A 613 -51.63 -32.03 -43.72
N GLY A 614 -52.03 -31.95 -42.45
CA GLY A 614 -52.88 -32.96 -41.79
C GLY A 614 -52.16 -34.20 -41.23
N SER A 615 -50.83 -34.31 -41.36
CA SER A 615 -50.07 -35.29 -40.56
C SER A 615 -49.68 -34.70 -39.21
N PRO A 616 -49.67 -35.52 -38.14
CA PRO A 616 -49.27 -35.06 -36.82
C PRO A 616 -47.79 -34.69 -36.79
N LEU A 617 -47.47 -33.57 -36.12
CA LEU A 617 -46.10 -33.11 -35.92
C LEU A 617 -45.64 -33.50 -34.51
N LEU A 618 -44.57 -34.29 -34.40
CA LEU A 618 -43.99 -34.65 -33.12
C LEU A 618 -42.89 -33.67 -32.72
N ILE A 619 -42.98 -33.17 -31.50
CA ILE A 619 -41.98 -32.30 -30.87
C ILE A 619 -41.49 -32.94 -29.58
N SER A 620 -40.18 -32.99 -29.41
CA SER A 620 -39.57 -33.31 -28.13
C SER A 620 -39.02 -32.05 -27.46
N VAL A 621 -39.46 -31.78 -26.24
CA VAL A 621 -38.85 -30.80 -25.33
C VAL A 621 -38.00 -31.57 -24.33
N SER A 622 -36.71 -31.24 -24.28
CA SER A 622 -35.75 -31.85 -23.37
C SER A 622 -35.24 -30.82 -22.39
N LEU A 623 -35.35 -31.12 -21.09
CA LEU A 623 -34.93 -30.25 -20.01
C LEU A 623 -33.83 -30.94 -19.20
N LEU A 624 -32.83 -30.18 -18.78
CA LEU A 624 -31.72 -30.63 -17.94
C LEU A 624 -31.47 -29.61 -16.83
N SER A 625 -31.50 -30.06 -15.58
CA SER A 625 -31.15 -29.25 -14.41
C SER A 625 -29.77 -29.63 -13.88
N HIS A 626 -28.92 -28.64 -13.61
CA HIS A 626 -27.62 -28.78 -12.97
C HIS A 626 -27.63 -28.48 -11.47
N LEU A 627 -28.81 -28.21 -10.92
CA LEU A 627 -29.00 -27.98 -9.49
C LEU A 627 -28.74 -29.26 -8.68
N PRO A 628 -28.21 -29.14 -7.45
CA PRO A 628 -27.79 -30.29 -6.65
C PRO A 628 -28.97 -31.17 -6.22
N SER A 629 -30.14 -30.58 -5.94
CA SER A 629 -31.36 -31.29 -5.56
C SER A 629 -32.41 -31.28 -6.68
N PRO A 630 -33.27 -32.31 -6.79
CA PRO A 630 -34.31 -32.37 -7.81
C PRO A 630 -35.25 -31.16 -7.77
N VAL A 631 -35.67 -30.69 -8.94
CA VAL A 631 -36.63 -29.58 -9.07
C VAL A 631 -37.96 -30.11 -9.55
N VAL A 632 -39.04 -29.79 -8.84
CA VAL A 632 -40.41 -30.10 -9.25
C VAL A 632 -40.94 -28.93 -10.07
N VAL A 633 -41.49 -29.22 -11.25
CA VAL A 633 -42.11 -28.24 -12.13
C VAL A 633 -43.62 -28.48 -12.12
N ASP A 634 -44.40 -27.50 -11.70
CA ASP A 634 -45.86 -27.65 -11.66
C ASP A 634 -46.49 -27.58 -13.04
N GLN A 635 -45.99 -26.64 -13.85
CA GLN A 635 -46.49 -26.33 -15.18
C GLN A 635 -45.34 -25.99 -16.13
N LEU A 636 -45.33 -26.60 -17.31
CA LEU A 636 -44.43 -26.27 -18.42
C LEU A 636 -45.27 -25.80 -19.61
N GLU A 637 -45.13 -24.53 -19.97
CA GLU A 637 -45.78 -23.95 -21.14
C GLU A 637 -44.79 -23.82 -22.30
N VAL A 638 -45.22 -24.23 -23.50
CA VAL A 638 -44.45 -24.10 -24.74
C VAL A 638 -45.21 -23.17 -25.68
N GLN A 639 -44.60 -22.05 -26.03
CA GLN A 639 -45.20 -21.03 -26.89
C GLN A 639 -44.53 -21.03 -28.28
N PHE A 640 -45.36 -20.96 -29.31
CA PHE A 640 -44.99 -20.81 -30.71
C PHE A 640 -45.42 -19.43 -31.22
N ASN A 641 -44.88 -19.01 -32.37
CA ASN A 641 -45.34 -17.81 -33.07
C ASN A 641 -46.82 -17.86 -33.45
N GLN A 642 -47.40 -19.07 -33.53
CA GLN A 642 -48.83 -19.29 -33.71
C GLN A 642 -49.44 -19.81 -32.41
N PRO A 643 -50.36 -19.04 -31.77
CA PRO A 643 -50.89 -19.39 -30.45
C PRO A 643 -51.70 -20.69 -30.45
N ASP A 644 -52.29 -21.06 -31.59
CA ASP A 644 -53.04 -22.31 -31.76
C ASP A 644 -52.17 -23.57 -31.56
N CYS A 645 -50.84 -23.42 -31.68
CA CYS A 645 -49.87 -24.49 -31.48
C CYS A 645 -49.29 -24.54 -30.06
N ASN A 646 -49.63 -23.56 -29.21
CA ASN A 646 -49.16 -23.54 -27.83
C ASN A 646 -49.75 -24.71 -27.06
N PHE A 647 -48.98 -25.28 -26.13
CA PHE A 647 -49.46 -26.33 -25.26
C PHE A 647 -48.85 -26.22 -23.87
N VAL A 648 -49.56 -26.77 -22.90
CA VAL A 648 -49.18 -26.75 -21.49
C VAL A 648 -49.11 -28.18 -20.97
N ILE A 649 -48.02 -28.52 -20.30
CA ILE A 649 -47.85 -29.79 -19.60
C ILE A 649 -47.94 -29.52 -18.10
N CYS A 650 -48.92 -30.13 -17.44
CA CYS A 650 -49.11 -30.00 -15.98
C CYS A 650 -48.69 -31.28 -15.24
N SER A 651 -48.08 -31.11 -14.07
CA SER A 651 -47.79 -32.20 -13.13
C SER A 651 -49.06 -32.65 -12.42
N THR A 652 -49.30 -33.97 -12.34
CA THR A 652 -50.39 -34.52 -11.51
C THR A 652 -49.96 -34.61 -10.05
N HIS A 653 -50.18 -33.56 -9.25
CA HIS A 653 -50.08 -33.65 -7.78
C HIS A 653 -51.47 -33.81 -7.16
N GLU A 654 -51.60 -34.73 -6.19
CA GLU A 654 -52.82 -34.90 -5.39
C GLU A 654 -53.10 -33.62 -4.59
N GLY A 655 -54.00 -32.75 -5.09
CA GLY A 655 -54.53 -31.61 -4.33
C GLY A 655 -54.79 -30.29 -5.06
N SER A 656 -54.67 -30.20 -6.39
CA SER A 656 -55.02 -28.95 -7.11
C SER A 656 -56.54 -28.78 -7.27
N PRO A 657 -57.10 -27.56 -7.05
CA PRO A 657 -58.48 -27.25 -7.38
C PRO A 657 -58.68 -27.28 -8.91
N PRO A 658 -59.90 -27.58 -9.41
CA PRO A 658 -60.14 -27.70 -10.84
C PRO A 658 -59.91 -26.37 -11.55
N LEU A 659 -59.05 -26.36 -12.58
CA LEU A 659 -58.87 -25.21 -13.47
C LEU A 659 -60.16 -24.89 -14.25
N ASP A 660 -60.41 -23.59 -14.47
CA ASP A 660 -61.54 -23.06 -15.21
C ASP A 660 -61.68 -23.67 -16.63
N SER A 661 -62.93 -23.97 -16.95
CA SER A 661 -63.38 -24.90 -17.98
C SER A 661 -63.38 -24.37 -19.41
N ASN A 662 -62.25 -23.83 -19.93
CA ASN A 662 -62.17 -23.33 -21.32
C ASN A 662 -60.91 -23.72 -22.14
N LEU A 663 -60.01 -24.56 -21.63
CA LEU A 663 -58.75 -24.94 -22.32
C LEU A 663 -58.54 -26.47 -22.42
N HIS A 664 -59.59 -27.24 -22.67
CA HIS A 664 -59.51 -28.71 -22.56
C HIS A 664 -58.72 -29.43 -23.66
N ASP A 665 -58.40 -28.80 -24.80
CA ASP A 665 -57.75 -29.48 -25.93
C ASP A 665 -56.21 -29.30 -26.01
N GLN A 666 -55.58 -28.49 -25.16
CA GLN A 666 -54.14 -28.17 -25.21
C GLN A 666 -53.35 -28.52 -23.93
N VAL A 667 -53.99 -29.12 -22.92
CA VAL A 667 -53.35 -29.48 -21.64
C VAL A 667 -53.01 -30.97 -21.62
N VAL A 668 -51.72 -31.28 -21.47
CA VAL A 668 -51.20 -32.65 -21.38
C VAL A 668 -50.87 -32.99 -19.93
N GLN A 669 -51.46 -34.06 -19.39
CA GLN A 669 -51.14 -34.54 -18.05
C GLN A 669 -49.92 -35.47 -18.07
N ALA A 670 -48.92 -35.17 -17.25
CA ALA A 670 -47.73 -36.00 -17.05
C ALA A 670 -47.68 -36.54 -15.60
N THR A 671 -47.25 -37.80 -15.43
CA THR A 671 -47.21 -38.51 -14.14
C THR A 671 -46.27 -37.90 -13.11
N SER A 672 -45.18 -37.25 -13.53
CA SER A 672 -44.36 -36.36 -12.68
C SER A 672 -43.43 -35.51 -13.54
N LEU A 673 -43.37 -34.21 -13.26
CA LEU A 673 -42.42 -33.27 -13.87
C LEU A 673 -41.28 -32.96 -12.89
N THR A 674 -40.52 -33.98 -12.50
CA THR A 674 -39.37 -33.84 -11.58
C THR A 674 -38.04 -33.90 -12.34
N LEU A 675 -37.35 -32.78 -12.44
CA LEU A 675 -36.03 -32.67 -13.04
C LEU A 675 -34.97 -33.21 -12.08
N LEU A 676 -34.43 -34.39 -12.38
CA LEU A 676 -33.34 -35.00 -11.62
C LEU A 676 -32.00 -34.33 -11.98
N THR A 677 -31.15 -34.16 -10.96
CA THR A 677 -29.81 -33.58 -11.08
C THR A 677 -29.00 -34.25 -12.19
N ASN A 678 -28.52 -33.45 -13.15
CA ASN A 678 -27.68 -33.87 -14.27
C ASN A 678 -28.27 -35.01 -15.13
N LYS A 679 -29.61 -35.13 -15.21
CA LYS A 679 -30.30 -36.08 -16.08
C LYS A 679 -31.28 -35.38 -17.00
N TRP A 680 -31.23 -35.72 -18.29
CA TRP A 680 -32.18 -35.22 -19.27
C TRP A 680 -33.57 -35.80 -19.02
N MET A 681 -34.56 -34.93 -18.88
CA MET A 681 -35.97 -35.27 -19.00
C MET A 681 -36.41 -34.96 -20.42
N ARG A 682 -37.00 -35.92 -21.12
CA ARG A 682 -37.53 -35.74 -22.48
C ARG A 682 -39.04 -35.92 -22.49
N LEU A 683 -39.75 -34.88 -22.89
CA LEU A 683 -41.19 -34.86 -23.05
C LEU A 683 -41.49 -34.80 -24.55
N THR A 684 -42.29 -35.74 -25.07
CA THR A 684 -42.68 -35.75 -26.49
C THR A 684 -44.17 -35.51 -26.60
N HIS A 685 -44.54 -34.51 -27.40
CA HIS A 685 -45.91 -34.11 -27.63
C HIS A 685 -46.25 -34.13 -29.12
N GLU A 686 -47.49 -34.50 -29.42
CA GLU A 686 -48.05 -34.55 -30.76
C GLU A 686 -48.91 -33.31 -31.00
N ILE A 687 -48.45 -32.41 -31.87
CA ILE A 687 -49.24 -31.25 -32.28
C ILE A 687 -50.26 -31.70 -33.33
N LYS A 688 -51.54 -31.66 -32.95
CA LYS A 688 -52.66 -31.92 -33.86
C LYS A 688 -52.89 -30.71 -34.74
N SER A 689 -52.50 -30.85 -36.00
CA SER A 689 -52.66 -29.86 -37.04
C SER A 689 -54.10 -29.82 -37.56
N GLU A 690 -55.00 -29.02 -36.96
CA GLU A 690 -56.21 -28.59 -37.68
C GLU A 690 -55.86 -27.54 -38.73
N TRP A 691 -55.14 -27.95 -39.79
CA TRP A 691 -54.73 -27.06 -40.88
C TRP A 691 -55.93 -26.77 -41.78
N LYS A 692 -56.66 -25.67 -41.51
CA LYS A 692 -57.46 -25.01 -42.55
C LYS A 692 -56.53 -24.16 -43.40
N ALA A 693 -56.32 -24.60 -44.65
CA ALA A 693 -55.50 -23.97 -45.67
C ALA A 693 -55.69 -22.44 -45.75
N ARG A 694 -54.74 -21.67 -45.21
CA ARG A 694 -54.42 -20.33 -45.66
C ARG A 694 -52.89 -20.18 -45.74
N MET A 695 -52.41 -20.46 -46.95
CA MET A 695 -51.16 -20.04 -47.59
C MET A 695 -50.11 -19.34 -46.71
N PHE A 696 -49.02 -20.04 -46.42
CA PHE A 696 -47.71 -19.42 -46.29
C PHE A 696 -47.10 -19.33 -47.70
N VAL A 697 -46.87 -18.11 -48.17
CA VAL A 697 -45.92 -17.83 -49.24
C VAL A 697 -44.54 -17.80 -48.57
N CYS A 698 -43.69 -18.78 -48.86
CA CYS A 698 -42.26 -18.62 -48.68
C CYS A 698 -41.76 -17.68 -49.78
N GLU A 699 -41.61 -16.39 -49.49
CA GLU A 699 -40.65 -15.58 -50.23
C GLU A 699 -39.26 -16.01 -49.77
N GLY A 700 -38.62 -16.82 -50.59
CA GLY A 700 -37.20 -17.06 -50.49
C GLY A 700 -36.47 -15.81 -50.99
N ASP A 701 -35.64 -15.23 -50.14
CA ASP A 701 -34.46 -14.52 -50.60
C ASP A 701 -33.22 -15.26 -50.09
N ASN A 702 -32.60 -15.94 -51.05
CA ASN A 702 -31.26 -16.50 -50.96
C ASN A 702 -30.28 -15.43 -50.51
N LYS A 703 -29.66 -15.61 -49.34
CA LYS A 703 -28.21 -15.42 -49.19
C LYS A 703 -27.69 -16.40 -48.14
N GLN A 704 -26.80 -17.26 -48.61
CA GLN A 704 -26.08 -18.29 -47.87
C GLN A 704 -25.32 -17.71 -46.67
N THR A 705 -25.42 -18.36 -45.51
CA THR A 705 -24.27 -18.75 -44.69
C THR A 705 -24.60 -20.02 -43.89
N PRO A 706 -23.67 -20.98 -43.78
CA PRO A 706 -23.90 -22.27 -43.13
C PRO A 706 -23.76 -22.13 -41.61
N CYS A 707 -24.72 -22.67 -40.85
CA CYS A 707 -24.51 -22.94 -39.43
C CYS A 707 -23.98 -24.35 -39.28
N ASP A 708 -22.71 -24.43 -38.89
CA ASP A 708 -22.03 -25.65 -38.47
C ASP A 708 -22.78 -26.30 -37.31
N LEU A 709 -23.32 -27.49 -37.58
CA LEU A 709 -23.60 -28.50 -36.58
C LEU A 709 -22.26 -29.12 -36.20
N LEU A 710 -21.76 -28.81 -35.00
CA LEU A 710 -20.80 -29.66 -34.33
C LEU A 710 -21.52 -30.55 -33.31
N PRO A 711 -21.21 -31.86 -33.26
CA PRO A 711 -21.76 -32.79 -32.30
C PRO A 711 -21.13 -32.57 -30.91
N CYS A 712 -21.94 -32.70 -29.86
CA CYS A 712 -21.46 -32.88 -28.49
C CYS A 712 -21.23 -34.35 -28.18
#